data_AF-A0A7W4HMD7-F1
#
_entry.id   AF-A0A7W4HMD7-F1
#
_cell.length_a   1.000
_cell.length_b   1.000
_cell.length_c   1.000
_cell.angle_alpha   90.00
_cell.angle_beta   90.00
_cell.angle_gamma   90.00
#
_symmetry.space_group_name_H-M   'P 1'
#
loop_
_entity.id
_entity.type
_entity.pdbx_description
1 polymer ?
#
loop_
_entity_poly.entity_id
_entity_poly.type
_entity_poly.pdbx_seq_one_letter_code
_entity_poly.pdbx_strand_id
1 'polypeptide(L)'
;MTFVHFCRQSLVRAGLLGLLCAVGVSAALGGLVAARPNNDIEAQLPELCRSGSPCAVVWFSQPGERNYYKSGISIDHNQTGLVDIVIRGSGYSGNRSGPFDISSMHLDRNMNWNYNRNSRIKNVQSSVMYRGRVSGQNQYTSQGGEVRAQLDIGQFDIPVGQSRTVGIGLYSCISTDGGRTLAASENIACGTSDVKVTITRRIPPWTINGQSYVGKQWPGTQNMQKSIRAFPGEQIYWAHDLRNNGPNSATVSVGMDGTGFANNYSGGHSLARNVTGQSGQLFYTVYPSGGMTDRYTSYRIQTSDVGRTLCQRISWSPGIAGDPAWRRSDPACASVHSDFELYPSATIDGKKLATLEGGNIAPSRIDESIHNTGASLDKDRSESEAAAYQFIVRGQHRQQFLGSLSSIFDRGAAVGYPYALGSYSGSDTACTWLRGKQPIDCTNEPTFRENKKYLDSHTRLNDTKDINAADAKVGDMICRIVAIKDYNYKHTDGNERRISSPACVTVTKLPWVQIWGGDLRVGNGIGAASGNGDAQIVTLKTTKDGNMYGSWAEYGMMAPQNGGKILSATGGVLSGRRGYGGDYDRSKDSLAFANTATPAGRWAPPSNVKVPSFGRGTAAGTSIDVGSFAGHNVRTVNGDATIHGTLPGSSTLVVEASGTVTIDGDLKYGATTVDDATKLSQLVIKAKNIVVRHNVKEVNAWLIAQPTGGSGGVISTCDEIRHVGAYFNGLTAETCKEKLTINGTIMARQLQLRRTFGAEKDNLAEAAEVLNQRADVFMWGSRYNKNNDLPITTATTTEAAPRF
;
A
#
# COMPACT_ATOMS: atom_id res chain seq x y z
N MET A 1 39.89 27.81 35.08
CA MET A 1 40.76 28.97 35.29
C MET A 1 40.81 29.81 34.02
N THR A 2 40.58 31.12 34.16
CA THR A 2 41.01 32.22 33.27
C THR A 2 42.56 32.34 33.28
N PHE A 3 43.31 33.11 32.48
CA PHE A 3 43.14 34.19 31.46
C PHE A 3 44.54 34.36 30.75
N VAL A 4 44.80 35.06 29.62
CA VAL A 4 44.02 35.59 28.49
C VAL A 4 44.96 35.95 27.30
N HIS A 5 44.42 36.01 26.07
CA HIS A 5 44.89 36.74 24.85
C HIS A 5 46.33 36.73 24.24
N PHE A 6 46.34 36.42 22.92
CA PHE A 6 46.95 37.11 21.76
C PHE A 6 48.48 37.42 21.62
N CYS A 7 49.14 36.56 20.83
CA CYS A 7 49.66 36.84 19.47
C CYS A 7 50.46 38.14 19.16
N ARG A 8 51.79 38.02 18.94
CA ARG A 8 52.54 38.57 17.77
C ARG A 8 54.06 38.23 17.75
N GLN A 9 54.48 37.30 16.88
CA GLN A 9 55.81 37.17 16.22
C GLN A 9 55.58 36.39 14.89
N SER A 10 56.35 36.45 13.81
CA SER A 10 57.68 37.01 13.49
C SER A 10 57.62 37.70 12.09
N LEU A 11 58.44 38.68 11.69
CA LEU A 11 59.90 38.68 11.51
C LEU A 11 60.42 37.53 10.63
N VAL A 12 60.85 37.83 9.39
CA VAL A 12 61.98 37.23 8.63
C VAL A 12 61.90 37.65 7.13
N ARG A 13 62.74 38.61 6.73
CA ARG A 13 63.69 38.53 5.60
C ARG A 13 64.35 39.89 5.34
N ALA A 14 65.61 39.99 5.73
CA ALA A 14 66.55 40.96 5.18
C ALA A 14 67.26 40.33 3.96
N GLY A 15 67.86 41.17 3.10
CA GLY A 15 68.82 40.74 2.09
C GLY A 15 68.52 41.16 0.65
N LEU A 16 68.86 42.40 0.29
CA LEU A 16 70.04 42.68 -0.54
C LEU A 16 70.19 44.20 -0.70
N LEU A 17 71.30 44.75 -0.22
CA LEU A 17 71.73 46.12 -0.49
C LEU A 17 73.22 46.05 -0.75
N GLY A 18 73.63 46.29 -1.99
CA GLY A 18 74.97 46.01 -2.48
C GLY A 18 75.47 47.13 -3.39
N LEU A 19 76.45 47.88 -2.88
CA LEU A 19 77.39 48.76 -3.57
C LEU A 19 76.88 49.62 -4.74
N LEU A 20 76.89 50.94 -4.50
CA LEU A 20 77.83 51.80 -5.22
C LEU A 20 78.17 53.02 -4.35
N CYS A 21 79.26 52.92 -3.59
CA CYS A 21 79.87 54.05 -2.89
C CYS A 21 81.00 54.63 -3.75
N ALA A 22 80.95 55.92 -4.04
CA ALA A 22 82.13 56.73 -4.34
C ALA A 22 82.15 57.90 -3.34
N VAL A 23 83.25 58.00 -2.60
CA VAL A 23 83.43 58.95 -1.48
C VAL A 23 83.92 60.30 -2.02
N GLY A 24 83.48 61.43 -1.44
CA GLY A 24 84.03 62.73 -1.84
C GLY A 24 83.52 63.97 -1.13
N VAL A 25 84.10 64.27 0.04
CA VAL A 25 84.39 65.62 0.57
C VAL A 25 83.22 66.53 1.00
N SER A 26 83.32 67.00 2.25
CA SER A 26 82.52 68.07 2.83
C SER A 26 82.82 69.44 2.21
N ALA A 27 81.80 70.18 1.79
CA ALA A 27 81.86 71.63 1.68
C ALA A 27 80.48 72.25 1.92
N ALA A 28 80.39 73.12 2.95
CA ALA A 28 79.22 73.97 3.11
C ALA A 28 79.31 75.11 2.08
N LEU A 29 78.57 74.97 0.98
CA LEU A 29 78.39 76.02 -0.02
C LEU A 29 76.89 76.10 -0.38
N GLY A 30 76.26 77.21 -0.01
CA GLY A 30 74.89 77.51 -0.43
C GLY A 30 74.85 77.77 -1.93
N GLY A 31 74.11 76.95 -2.67
CA GLY A 31 73.85 77.10 -4.10
C GLY A 31 72.43 76.65 -4.43
N LEU A 32 71.72 77.42 -5.25
CA LEU A 32 70.30 77.20 -5.52
C LEU A 32 70.07 75.84 -6.22
N VAL A 33 69.29 74.97 -5.58
CA VAL A 33 68.64 73.84 -6.27
C VAL A 33 67.25 74.30 -6.70
N ALA A 34 67.01 74.41 -8.00
CA ALA A 34 65.67 74.62 -8.54
C ALA A 34 64.80 73.40 -8.19
N ALA A 35 63.68 73.63 -7.50
CA ALA A 35 62.80 72.57 -7.02
C ALA A 35 62.11 71.85 -8.19
N ARG A 36 62.00 70.52 -8.12
CA ARG A 36 61.33 69.69 -9.13
C ARG A 36 59.85 69.46 -8.76
N PRO A 37 58.94 69.36 -9.74
CA PRO A 37 57.53 69.04 -9.51
C PRO A 37 57.34 67.59 -9.04
N ASN A 38 56.33 67.35 -8.20
CA ASN A 38 55.99 66.05 -7.62
C ASN A 38 54.91 65.28 -8.40
N ASN A 39 54.20 65.93 -9.32
CA ASN A 39 53.26 65.31 -10.26
C ASN A 39 53.17 66.11 -11.58
N ASP A 40 52.51 65.53 -12.59
CA ASP A 40 52.35 66.11 -13.93
C ASP A 40 51.54 67.43 -13.96
N ILE A 41 50.86 67.77 -12.86
CA ILE A 41 50.05 68.98 -12.71
C ILE A 41 50.92 70.11 -12.12
N GLU A 42 51.77 69.80 -11.13
CA GLU A 42 52.82 70.71 -10.68
C GLU A 42 53.83 71.02 -11.80
N ALA A 43 54.13 70.06 -12.67
CA ALA A 43 55.03 70.27 -13.80
C ALA A 43 54.58 71.39 -14.77
N GLN A 44 53.30 71.77 -14.74
CA GLN A 44 52.74 72.86 -15.55
C GLN A 44 52.96 74.24 -14.92
N LEU A 45 53.23 74.33 -13.61
CA LEU A 45 53.37 75.60 -12.89
C LEU A 45 54.39 76.58 -13.51
N PRO A 46 55.61 76.18 -13.91
CA PRO A 46 56.59 77.12 -14.48
C PRO A 46 56.14 77.70 -15.84
N GLU A 47 55.37 76.95 -16.61
CA GLU A 47 54.82 77.40 -17.90
C GLU A 47 53.59 78.30 -17.70
N LEU A 48 52.72 77.98 -16.74
CA LEU A 48 51.57 78.79 -16.35
C LEU A 48 51.99 80.14 -15.71
N CYS A 49 53.09 80.16 -14.96
CA CYS A 49 53.66 81.34 -14.30
C CYS A 49 54.54 82.23 -15.22
N ARG A 50 54.56 82.03 -16.54
CA ARG A 50 55.51 82.72 -17.46
C ARG A 50 55.51 84.26 -17.44
N SER A 51 54.49 84.90 -16.88
CA SER A 51 54.47 86.35 -16.62
C SER A 51 55.40 86.82 -15.50
N GLY A 52 56.04 85.89 -14.77
CA GLY A 52 56.89 86.17 -13.61
C GLY A 52 56.13 86.28 -12.29
N SER A 53 54.80 86.34 -12.33
CA SER A 53 53.93 86.36 -11.14
C SER A 53 53.81 84.98 -10.48
N PRO A 54 53.57 84.91 -9.15
CA PRO A 54 53.19 83.66 -8.50
C PRO A 54 51.88 83.10 -9.05
N CYS A 55 51.78 81.78 -9.18
CA CYS A 55 50.58 81.06 -9.64
C CYS A 55 50.37 79.78 -8.82
N ALA A 56 49.22 79.13 -8.98
CA ALA A 56 48.87 77.90 -8.27
C ALA A 56 48.05 76.96 -9.16
N VAL A 57 48.19 75.66 -8.94
CA VAL A 57 47.40 74.59 -9.59
C VAL A 57 46.69 73.76 -8.55
N VAL A 58 45.59 73.12 -8.96
CA VAL A 58 44.82 72.21 -8.12
C VAL A 58 44.51 70.90 -8.85
N TRP A 59 44.26 69.85 -8.08
CA TRP A 59 43.85 68.54 -8.59
C TRP A 59 42.87 67.87 -7.63
N PHE A 60 42.15 66.88 -8.15
CA PHE A 60 41.14 66.13 -7.40
C PHE A 60 41.66 64.74 -7.04
N SER A 61 41.30 64.25 -5.86
CA SER A 61 41.69 62.94 -5.34
C SER A 61 40.55 62.29 -4.54
N GLN A 62 40.63 60.98 -4.32
CA GLN A 62 39.65 60.25 -3.50
C GLN A 62 39.74 60.70 -2.02
N PRO A 63 38.62 60.84 -1.30
CA PRO A 63 38.64 60.97 0.15
C PRO A 63 39.41 59.83 0.83
N GLY A 64 40.35 60.17 1.71
CA GLY A 64 41.19 59.19 2.41
C GLY A 64 42.41 58.69 1.63
N GLU A 65 42.67 59.20 0.42
CA GLU A 65 43.94 58.97 -0.28
C GLU A 65 45.12 59.50 0.55
N ARG A 66 46.17 58.67 0.71
CA ARG A 66 47.35 58.99 1.55
C ARG A 66 48.44 59.71 0.78
N ASN A 67 48.50 59.54 -0.54
CA ASN A 67 49.46 60.27 -1.38
C ASN A 67 48.86 61.63 -1.80
N TYR A 68 49.34 62.72 -1.18
CA TYR A 68 48.90 64.09 -1.50
C TYR A 68 49.01 64.43 -2.99
N TYR A 69 50.05 63.96 -3.68
CA TYR A 69 50.31 64.31 -5.08
C TYR A 69 49.54 63.46 -6.09
N LYS A 70 48.74 62.47 -5.64
CA LYS A 70 47.96 61.63 -6.55
C LYS A 70 46.69 62.34 -7.02
N SER A 71 46.49 62.38 -8.33
CA SER A 71 45.28 62.89 -8.99
C SER A 71 44.42 61.78 -9.57
N GLY A 72 43.11 61.97 -9.57
CA GLY A 72 42.12 61.06 -10.12
C GLY A 72 41.20 60.45 -9.06
N ILE A 73 40.04 59.96 -9.49
CA ILE A 73 38.99 59.42 -8.62
C ILE A 73 38.42 58.12 -9.18
N SER A 74 37.95 57.25 -8.28
CA SER A 74 37.31 55.98 -8.61
C SER A 74 35.87 55.94 -8.11
N ILE A 75 34.94 55.60 -8.99
CA ILE A 75 33.51 55.53 -8.72
C ILE A 75 33.01 54.10 -8.89
N ASP A 76 31.98 53.71 -8.14
CA ASP A 76 31.37 52.40 -8.27
C ASP A 76 30.55 52.28 -9.57
N HIS A 77 30.37 51.04 -10.03
CA HIS A 77 29.81 50.74 -11.35
C HIS A 77 28.44 51.41 -11.60
N ASN A 78 27.60 51.47 -10.57
CA ASN A 78 26.26 52.06 -10.56
C ASN A 78 26.20 53.49 -9.99
N GLN A 79 27.33 54.13 -9.64
CA GLN A 79 27.34 55.48 -9.07
C GLN A 79 26.85 56.52 -10.10
N THR A 80 25.92 57.38 -9.68
CA THR A 80 25.37 58.51 -10.45
C THR A 80 25.27 59.76 -9.59
N GLY A 81 25.17 60.94 -10.20
CA GLY A 81 25.02 62.20 -9.48
C GLY A 81 26.30 62.67 -8.78
N LEU A 82 26.24 62.91 -7.47
CA LEU A 82 27.35 63.49 -6.70
C LEU A 82 28.30 62.42 -6.15
N VAL A 83 29.60 62.74 -6.15
CA VAL A 83 30.69 61.91 -5.63
C VAL A 83 31.60 62.74 -4.73
N ASP A 84 31.88 62.27 -3.52
CA ASP A 84 32.82 62.95 -2.61
C ASP A 84 34.24 62.94 -3.18
N ILE A 85 34.88 64.11 -3.15
CA ILE A 85 36.23 64.36 -3.65
C ILE A 85 37.04 65.23 -2.69
N VAL A 86 38.35 65.21 -2.86
CA VAL A 86 39.28 66.10 -2.16
C VAL A 86 40.06 66.92 -3.19
N ILE A 87 39.91 68.24 -3.09
CA ILE A 87 40.68 69.25 -3.82
C ILE A 87 42.01 69.47 -3.09
N ARG A 88 43.11 69.24 -3.81
CA ARG A 88 44.50 69.45 -3.40
C ARG A 88 45.16 70.44 -4.36
N GLY A 89 46.36 70.89 -4.06
CA GLY A 89 47.07 71.82 -4.95
C GLY A 89 48.36 72.39 -4.37
N SER A 90 49.10 73.10 -5.21
CA SER A 90 50.41 73.67 -4.91
C SER A 90 50.56 75.05 -5.55
N GLY A 91 51.31 75.92 -4.89
CA GLY A 91 51.73 77.23 -5.40
C GLY A 91 53.16 77.22 -5.93
N TYR A 92 53.48 78.21 -6.77
CA TYR A 92 54.81 78.47 -7.30
C TYR A 92 55.13 79.97 -7.20
N SER A 93 56.34 80.32 -6.77
CA SER A 93 56.70 81.72 -6.46
C SER A 93 57.03 82.58 -7.69
N GLY A 94 57.27 81.98 -8.86
CA GLY A 94 57.63 82.71 -10.08
C GLY A 94 58.94 83.50 -9.91
N ASN A 95 59.00 84.70 -10.49
CA ASN A 95 60.16 85.60 -10.36
C ASN A 95 60.07 86.53 -9.14
N ARG A 96 59.09 86.34 -8.24
CA ARG A 96 58.98 87.15 -7.02
C ARG A 96 59.98 86.68 -5.96
N SER A 97 60.79 87.60 -5.45
CA SER A 97 61.75 87.39 -4.37
C SER A 97 61.24 87.94 -3.04
N GLY A 98 61.77 87.42 -1.92
CA GLY A 98 61.39 87.82 -0.57
C GLY A 98 60.34 86.88 0.07
N PRO A 99 60.16 86.95 1.41
CA PRO A 99 59.33 85.99 2.15
C PRO A 99 57.83 86.34 2.13
N PHE A 100 57.07 85.73 1.21
CA PHE A 100 55.62 85.92 1.07
C PHE A 100 54.83 84.60 1.14
N ASP A 101 53.53 84.72 1.41
CA ASP A 101 52.63 83.61 1.65
C ASP A 101 51.69 83.40 0.46
N ILE A 102 51.59 82.17 -0.04
CA ILE A 102 50.68 81.83 -1.15
C ILE A 102 49.40 81.21 -0.58
N SER A 103 48.26 81.79 -0.94
CA SER A 103 46.93 81.22 -0.69
C SER A 103 46.18 81.11 -2.02
N SER A 104 45.67 79.91 -2.36
CA SER A 104 44.68 79.76 -3.43
C SER A 104 43.27 79.79 -2.83
N MET A 105 42.43 80.69 -3.31
CA MET A 105 41.07 80.88 -2.85
C MET A 105 40.01 80.50 -3.87
N HIS A 106 38.84 80.21 -3.33
CA HIS A 106 37.70 79.67 -4.04
C HIS A 106 36.41 80.28 -3.50
N LEU A 107 35.97 81.39 -4.10
CA LEU A 107 34.80 82.16 -3.66
C LEU A 107 33.53 81.79 -4.44
N ASP A 108 32.93 80.65 -4.11
CA ASP A 108 31.50 80.50 -3.78
C ASP A 108 31.29 79.07 -3.25
N ARG A 109 30.49 78.86 -2.20
CA ARG A 109 30.18 77.52 -1.65
C ARG A 109 29.52 76.58 -2.68
N ASN A 110 28.96 77.15 -3.75
CA ASN A 110 28.23 76.44 -4.81
C ASN A 110 28.90 76.47 -6.20
N MET A 111 30.13 76.98 -6.35
CA MET A 111 30.79 77.17 -7.67
C MET A 111 29.85 77.75 -8.73
N ASN A 112 29.33 78.95 -8.47
CA ASN A 112 28.22 79.52 -9.24
C ASN A 112 28.49 79.46 -10.77
N TRP A 113 27.59 78.77 -11.48
CA TRP A 113 27.64 78.49 -12.92
C TRP A 113 27.95 79.71 -13.77
N ASN A 114 27.55 80.90 -13.31
CA ASN A 114 27.77 82.19 -13.95
C ASN A 114 29.26 82.53 -14.18
N TYR A 115 30.19 81.96 -13.39
CA TYR A 115 31.63 82.20 -13.55
C TYR A 115 32.35 81.17 -14.42
N ASN A 116 31.91 79.90 -14.45
CA ASN A 116 32.40 78.90 -15.40
C ASN A 116 31.32 77.84 -15.69
N ARG A 117 30.84 77.77 -16.94
CA ARG A 117 29.79 76.82 -17.38
C ARG A 117 30.22 75.35 -17.34
N ASN A 118 31.53 75.08 -17.33
CA ASN A 118 32.10 73.74 -17.18
C ASN A 118 32.24 73.32 -15.70
N SER A 119 31.80 74.16 -14.74
CA SER A 119 31.87 73.76 -13.34
C SER A 119 30.86 72.66 -13.00
N ARG A 120 31.31 71.68 -12.23
CA ARG A 120 30.55 70.52 -11.77
C ARG A 120 30.80 70.21 -10.28
N ILE A 121 31.45 71.11 -9.56
CA ILE A 121 31.77 70.94 -8.14
C ILE A 121 30.65 71.55 -7.30
N LYS A 122 30.24 70.90 -6.22
CA LYS A 122 29.24 71.37 -5.26
C LYS A 122 29.73 71.11 -3.83
N ASN A 123 29.06 71.73 -2.85
CA ASN A 123 29.26 71.46 -1.41
C ASN A 123 30.73 71.58 -0.95
N VAL A 124 31.42 72.64 -1.39
CA VAL A 124 32.83 72.88 -1.04
C VAL A 124 32.95 73.31 0.42
N GLN A 125 33.75 72.59 1.21
CA GLN A 125 33.82 72.78 2.68
C GLN A 125 34.66 73.97 3.14
N SER A 126 35.54 74.53 2.29
CA SER A 126 36.33 75.73 2.59
C SER A 126 36.53 76.58 1.33
N SER A 127 36.46 77.91 1.48
CA SER A 127 36.74 78.88 0.42
C SER A 127 38.23 79.27 0.33
N VAL A 128 39.10 78.72 1.18
CA VAL A 128 40.52 79.09 1.28
C VAL A 128 41.38 77.84 1.41
N MET A 129 42.44 77.79 0.60
CA MET A 129 43.53 76.82 0.71
C MET A 129 44.85 77.60 0.77
N TYR A 130 45.39 77.75 1.98
CA TYR A 130 46.79 78.14 2.17
C TYR A 130 47.69 77.12 1.45
N ARG A 131 48.76 77.58 0.82
CA ARG A 131 49.74 76.73 0.10
C ARG A 131 51.13 76.78 0.72
N GLY A 132 51.38 77.72 1.63
CA GLY A 132 52.66 77.83 2.34
C GLY A 132 53.38 79.14 2.07
N ARG A 133 54.39 79.39 2.90
CA ARG A 133 55.33 80.49 2.74
C ARG A 133 56.46 80.12 1.79
N VAL A 134 56.82 81.03 0.90
CA VAL A 134 57.98 80.96 -0.01
C VAL A 134 58.89 82.15 0.24
N SER A 135 60.19 82.00 -0.02
CA SER A 135 61.17 83.08 0.22
C SER A 135 62.14 83.35 -0.94
N GLY A 136 62.24 82.42 -1.89
CA GLY A 136 63.03 82.55 -3.10
C GLY A 136 62.18 82.47 -4.37
N GLN A 137 62.78 82.91 -5.48
CA GLN A 137 62.23 82.77 -6.82
C GLN A 137 62.21 81.28 -7.24
N ASN A 138 61.27 80.92 -8.10
CA ASN A 138 61.13 79.59 -8.72
C ASN A 138 61.03 78.43 -7.71
N GLN A 139 60.32 78.66 -6.60
CA GLN A 139 60.06 77.69 -5.53
C GLN A 139 58.62 77.19 -5.58
N TYR A 140 58.44 75.88 -5.39
CA TYR A 140 57.15 75.23 -5.18
C TYR A 140 56.78 75.23 -3.69
N THR A 141 55.49 75.29 -3.39
CA THR A 141 54.98 75.11 -2.02
C THR A 141 53.63 74.41 -1.99
N SER A 142 53.47 73.46 -1.07
CA SER A 142 52.28 72.64 -0.85
C SER A 142 51.91 72.54 0.65
N GLN A 143 52.47 73.44 1.47
CA GLN A 143 52.22 73.51 2.91
C GLN A 143 50.84 74.13 3.20
N GLY A 144 49.78 73.34 3.01
CA GLY A 144 48.46 73.68 3.52
C GLY A 144 47.38 72.67 3.14
N GLY A 145 46.21 72.87 3.72
CA GLY A 145 45.17 71.85 3.82
C GLY A 145 44.52 71.42 2.50
N GLU A 146 44.02 70.19 2.52
CA GLU A 146 43.11 69.62 1.53
C GLU A 146 41.66 70.04 1.81
N VAL A 147 40.86 70.30 0.77
CA VAL A 147 39.45 70.72 0.89
C VAL A 147 38.52 69.68 0.29
N ARG A 148 37.56 69.22 1.10
CA ARG A 148 36.51 68.32 0.64
C ARG A 148 35.45 69.08 -0.16
N ALA A 149 34.96 68.44 -1.21
CA ALA A 149 33.86 68.90 -2.05
C ALA A 149 33.15 67.68 -2.66
N GLN A 150 32.14 67.92 -3.48
CA GLN A 150 31.48 66.89 -4.28
C GLN A 150 31.59 67.21 -5.76
N LEU A 151 31.84 66.21 -6.59
CA LEU A 151 31.82 66.31 -8.05
C LEU A 151 30.52 65.70 -8.59
N ASP A 152 29.78 66.48 -9.38
CA ASP A 152 28.62 66.03 -10.14
C ASP A 152 29.07 65.32 -11.42
N ILE A 153 28.99 63.99 -11.39
CA ILE A 153 29.35 63.12 -12.53
C ILE A 153 28.15 62.82 -13.44
N GLY A 154 26.96 63.38 -13.18
CA GLY A 154 25.70 63.00 -13.84
C GLY A 154 25.67 63.19 -15.36
N GLN A 155 26.57 64.00 -15.92
CA GLN A 155 26.70 64.25 -17.36
C GLN A 155 27.98 63.65 -17.98
N PHE A 156 28.81 62.94 -17.21
CA PHE A 156 30.00 62.28 -17.75
C PHE A 156 29.67 60.85 -18.19
N ASP A 157 29.61 60.61 -19.50
CA ASP A 157 29.68 59.27 -20.05
C ASP A 157 31.05 58.67 -19.73
N ILE A 158 31.09 57.78 -18.74
CA ILE A 158 32.27 57.03 -18.32
C ILE A 158 31.84 55.56 -18.33
N PRO A 159 32.16 54.79 -19.39
CA PRO A 159 31.79 53.40 -19.49
C PRO A 159 32.34 52.57 -18.34
N VAL A 160 31.59 51.54 -17.95
CA VAL A 160 31.96 50.58 -16.91
C VAL A 160 33.30 49.93 -17.25
N GLY A 161 34.24 49.92 -16.30
CA GLY A 161 35.59 49.39 -16.46
C GLY A 161 36.58 50.31 -17.18
N GLN A 162 36.14 51.46 -17.68
CA GLN A 162 36.99 52.42 -18.36
C GLN A 162 37.33 53.62 -17.46
N SER A 163 38.39 54.33 -17.85
CA SER A 163 38.72 55.65 -17.32
C SER A 163 38.54 56.70 -18.39
N ARG A 164 37.97 57.85 -18.06
CA ARG A 164 37.98 59.03 -18.94
C ARG A 164 38.53 60.25 -18.22
N THR A 165 39.30 61.05 -18.94
CA THR A 165 39.80 62.34 -18.46
C THR A 165 38.84 63.44 -18.90
N VAL A 166 38.26 64.15 -17.93
CA VAL A 166 37.32 65.25 -18.17
C VAL A 166 37.90 66.56 -17.64
N GLY A 167 37.60 67.68 -18.30
CA GLY A 167 37.93 69.02 -17.81
C GLY A 167 36.85 69.50 -16.83
N ILE A 168 37.25 69.87 -15.62
CA ILE A 168 36.35 70.45 -14.62
C ILE A 168 36.61 71.95 -14.54
N GLY A 169 35.58 72.74 -14.86
CA GLY A 169 35.66 74.18 -14.81
C GLY A 169 35.76 74.71 -13.38
N LEU A 170 36.85 75.40 -13.08
CA LEU A 170 37.08 76.08 -11.82
C LEU A 170 37.16 77.59 -12.04
N TYR A 171 36.60 78.33 -11.08
CA TYR A 171 36.96 79.72 -10.81
C TYR A 171 37.78 79.75 -9.54
N SER A 172 38.99 80.31 -9.63
CA SER A 172 39.95 80.33 -8.53
C SER A 172 40.73 81.64 -8.54
N CYS A 173 41.14 82.06 -7.35
CA CYS A 173 41.98 83.22 -7.16
C CYS A 173 43.26 82.83 -6.42
N ILE A 174 44.32 83.59 -6.62
CA ILE A 174 45.56 83.51 -5.84
C ILE A 174 45.77 84.82 -5.10
N SER A 175 46.10 84.71 -3.81
CA SER A 175 46.54 85.80 -2.94
C SER A 175 48.01 85.56 -2.57
N THR A 176 48.80 86.63 -2.52
CA THR A 176 50.26 86.57 -2.34
C THR A 176 50.76 87.31 -1.10
N ASP A 177 49.85 87.64 -0.18
CA ASP A 177 50.07 88.30 1.11
C ASP A 177 49.64 87.42 2.31
N GLY A 178 49.28 86.15 2.04
CA GLY A 178 48.86 85.21 3.08
C GLY A 178 47.48 85.46 3.68
N GLY A 179 46.65 86.31 3.07
CA GLY A 179 45.30 86.61 3.55
C GLY A 179 44.49 85.36 3.91
N ARG A 180 43.96 85.32 5.14
CA ARG A 180 43.04 84.24 5.58
C ARG A 180 41.67 84.32 4.90
N THR A 181 41.35 85.45 4.27
CA THR A 181 40.18 85.68 3.42
C THR A 181 40.53 86.73 2.35
N LEU A 182 39.96 86.59 1.14
CA LEU A 182 40.25 87.48 0.01
C LEU A 182 39.68 88.89 0.19
N ALA A 183 38.70 89.08 1.08
CA ALA A 183 38.20 90.41 1.43
C ALA A 183 39.24 91.27 2.19
N ALA A 184 40.36 90.69 2.60
CA ALA A 184 41.44 91.34 3.35
C ALA A 184 42.82 91.21 2.66
N SER A 185 42.86 90.81 1.39
CA SER A 185 44.09 90.71 0.59
C SER A 185 44.18 91.86 -0.40
N GLU A 186 45.34 92.49 -0.50
CA GLU A 186 45.60 93.61 -1.41
C GLU A 186 46.17 93.13 -2.76
N ASN A 187 46.66 91.89 -2.83
CA ASN A 187 47.37 91.35 -3.99
C ASN A 187 46.73 90.04 -4.50
N ILE A 188 45.59 90.20 -5.19
CA ILE A 188 44.73 89.12 -5.66
C ILE A 188 44.73 89.06 -7.20
N ALA A 189 44.89 87.87 -7.76
CA ALA A 189 44.58 87.59 -9.17
C ALA A 189 43.56 86.45 -9.28
N CYS A 190 42.48 86.65 -10.04
CA CYS A 190 41.40 85.66 -10.23
C CYS A 190 41.29 85.24 -11.69
N GLY A 191 40.93 83.98 -11.94
CA GLY A 191 40.74 83.46 -13.29
C GLY A 191 39.93 82.17 -13.34
N THR A 192 39.49 81.83 -14.55
CA THR A 192 38.86 80.54 -14.86
C THR A 192 39.88 79.57 -15.44
N SER A 193 39.85 78.31 -15.01
CA SER A 193 40.70 77.25 -15.54
C SER A 193 39.96 75.92 -15.55
N ASP A 194 40.19 75.09 -16.58
CA ASP A 194 39.61 73.76 -16.67
C ASP A 194 40.64 72.71 -16.22
N VAL A 195 40.43 72.14 -15.03
CA VAL A 195 41.34 71.15 -14.44
C VAL A 195 40.99 69.76 -14.93
N LYS A 196 41.95 69.10 -15.57
CA LYS A 196 41.79 67.72 -16.09
C LYS A 196 41.79 66.72 -14.93
N VAL A 197 40.75 65.90 -14.82
CA VAL A 197 40.64 64.80 -13.86
C VAL A 197 40.33 63.49 -14.58
N THR A 198 41.10 62.45 -14.26
CA THR A 198 40.80 61.09 -14.70
C THR A 198 39.83 60.44 -13.72
N ILE A 199 38.66 60.03 -14.22
CA ILE A 199 37.61 59.34 -13.46
C ILE A 199 37.53 57.90 -13.97
N THR A 200 37.69 56.92 -13.07
CA THR A 200 37.62 55.49 -13.37
C THR A 200 36.32 54.91 -12.83
N ARG A 201 35.47 54.33 -13.70
CA ARG A 201 34.26 53.61 -13.27
C ARG A 201 34.59 52.13 -13.08
N ARG A 202 34.39 51.62 -11.87
CA ARG A 202 34.62 50.20 -11.54
C ARG A 202 33.70 49.27 -12.34
N ILE A 203 34.12 48.01 -12.47
CA ILE A 203 33.32 46.93 -13.08
C ILE A 203 32.41 46.31 -12.00
N PRO A 204 31.17 45.88 -12.31
CA PRO A 204 30.34 45.13 -11.38
C PRO A 204 31.04 43.87 -10.83
N PRO A 205 30.70 43.43 -9.61
CA PRO A 205 31.10 42.11 -9.13
C PRO A 205 30.58 41.02 -10.07
N TRP A 206 31.36 39.96 -10.26
CA TRP A 206 30.90 38.80 -11.03
C TRP A 206 29.78 38.06 -10.29
N THR A 207 28.94 37.34 -11.04
CA THR A 207 27.84 36.52 -10.54
C THR A 207 27.83 35.16 -11.23
N ILE A 208 27.60 34.11 -10.45
CA ILE A 208 27.53 32.73 -10.93
C ILE A 208 26.09 32.26 -10.85
N ASN A 209 25.63 31.61 -11.91
CA ASN A 209 24.37 30.86 -11.95
C ASN A 209 24.71 29.37 -11.95
N GLY A 210 24.30 28.65 -10.92
CA GLY A 210 24.38 27.20 -10.84
C GLY A 210 23.04 26.56 -11.18
N GLN A 211 23.08 25.48 -11.97
CA GLN A 211 21.91 24.69 -12.34
C GLN A 211 22.15 23.22 -11.99
N SER A 212 21.08 22.54 -11.57
CA SER A 212 21.07 21.10 -11.30
C SER A 212 19.92 20.44 -12.04
N TYR A 213 20.11 19.18 -12.42
CA TYR A 213 19.19 18.39 -13.22
C TYR A 213 19.18 16.93 -12.76
N VAL A 214 18.08 16.21 -13.02
CA VAL A 214 17.88 14.78 -12.68
C VAL A 214 17.21 14.03 -13.83
N GLY A 215 17.54 12.76 -14.04
CA GLY A 215 16.96 11.93 -15.11
C GLY A 215 17.20 10.43 -14.93
N LYS A 216 16.42 9.59 -15.62
CA LYS A 216 16.59 8.11 -15.62
C LYS A 216 17.64 7.60 -16.61
N GLN A 217 18.17 8.50 -17.45
CA GLN A 217 19.19 8.23 -18.46
C GLN A 217 20.12 9.45 -18.52
N TRP A 218 21.33 9.24 -19.04
CA TRP A 218 22.31 10.31 -19.30
C TRP A 218 22.58 10.48 -20.81
N PRO A 219 21.81 11.35 -21.50
CA PRO A 219 22.08 11.79 -22.86
C PRO A 219 22.71 13.20 -22.93
N GLY A 220 23.11 13.78 -21.79
CA GLY A 220 23.49 15.20 -21.65
C GLY A 220 22.44 16.04 -20.89
N THR A 221 22.86 17.19 -20.35
CA THR A 221 22.03 18.02 -19.45
C THR A 221 20.76 18.58 -20.09
N GLN A 222 20.75 18.77 -21.40
CA GLN A 222 19.62 19.36 -22.14
C GLN A 222 18.31 18.55 -22.07
N ASN A 223 18.40 17.22 -21.86
CA ASN A 223 17.23 16.33 -21.78
C ASN A 223 16.92 15.87 -20.35
N MET A 224 17.55 16.48 -19.34
CA MET A 224 17.31 16.19 -17.93
C MET A 224 16.31 17.17 -17.32
N GLN A 225 15.61 16.74 -16.27
CA GLN A 225 14.47 17.46 -15.70
C GLN A 225 14.82 18.06 -14.32
N LYS A 226 13.94 18.91 -13.78
CA LYS A 226 14.05 19.40 -12.39
C LYS A 226 13.47 18.43 -11.37
N SER A 227 12.49 17.63 -11.77
CA SER A 227 11.96 16.55 -10.93
C SER A 227 11.52 15.35 -11.75
N ILE A 228 11.66 14.15 -11.20
CA ILE A 228 11.18 12.90 -11.80
C ILE A 228 10.45 12.00 -10.79
N ARG A 229 9.57 11.13 -11.29
CA ARG A 229 9.06 9.96 -10.54
C ARG A 229 10.01 8.78 -10.75
N ALA A 230 10.38 8.09 -9.68
CA ALA A 230 11.21 6.90 -9.73
C ALA A 230 10.67 5.75 -8.86
N PHE A 231 11.16 4.54 -9.12
CA PHE A 231 10.76 3.29 -8.47
C PHE A 231 11.99 2.47 -8.01
N PRO A 232 11.83 1.56 -7.03
CA PRO A 232 12.87 0.62 -6.62
C PRO A 232 13.58 -0.07 -7.78
N GLY A 233 14.91 -0.16 -7.68
CA GLY A 233 15.76 -0.82 -8.66
C GLY A 233 16.10 -0.01 -9.92
N GLU A 234 15.43 1.13 -10.18
CA GLU A 234 15.78 2.05 -11.26
C GLU A 234 17.13 2.75 -10.98
N GLN A 235 17.86 3.10 -12.04
CA GLN A 235 19.05 3.94 -11.98
C GLN A 235 18.64 5.40 -12.26
N ILE A 236 19.11 6.32 -11.42
CA ILE A 236 18.93 7.76 -11.59
C ILE A 236 20.29 8.43 -11.72
N TYR A 237 20.32 9.48 -12.52
CA TYR A 237 21.47 10.33 -12.76
C TYR A 237 21.14 11.78 -12.42
N TRP A 238 22.11 12.48 -11.84
CA TRP A 238 22.12 13.92 -11.67
C TRP A 238 23.24 14.54 -12.50
N ALA A 239 23.04 15.79 -12.87
CA ALA A 239 24.08 16.59 -13.50
C ALA A 239 23.95 18.05 -13.06
N HIS A 240 25.08 18.76 -13.09
CA HIS A 240 25.18 20.10 -12.57
C HIS A 240 26.08 20.98 -13.42
N ASP A 241 25.68 22.24 -13.59
CA ASP A 241 26.36 23.23 -14.42
C ASP A 241 26.60 24.52 -13.63
N LEU A 242 27.79 25.10 -13.70
CA LEU A 242 28.08 26.47 -13.25
C LEU A 242 28.43 27.37 -14.44
N ARG A 243 27.67 28.45 -14.56
CA ARG A 243 27.85 29.48 -15.58
C ARG A 243 28.22 30.80 -14.93
N ASN A 244 29.30 31.43 -15.40
CA ASN A 244 29.63 32.78 -14.99
C ASN A 244 28.84 33.74 -15.89
N ASN A 245 27.85 34.41 -15.32
CA ASN A 245 27.03 35.40 -16.01
C ASN A 245 27.47 36.84 -15.67
N GLY A 246 28.51 36.99 -14.85
CA GLY A 246 29.14 38.27 -14.54
C GLY A 246 30.12 38.74 -15.64
N PRO A 247 30.47 40.03 -15.65
CA PRO A 247 31.31 40.64 -16.68
C PRO A 247 32.81 40.30 -16.58
N ASN A 248 33.25 39.72 -15.46
CA ASN A 248 34.65 39.42 -15.15
C ASN A 248 34.84 37.92 -14.91
N SER A 249 36.08 37.43 -14.99
CA SER A 249 36.39 36.07 -14.55
C SER A 249 36.09 35.87 -13.05
N ALA A 250 35.62 34.67 -12.71
CA ALA A 250 35.22 34.29 -11.37
C ALA A 250 35.93 32.99 -10.95
N THR A 251 36.61 32.99 -9.80
CA THR A 251 37.31 31.81 -9.27
C THR A 251 36.60 31.31 -8.01
N VAL A 252 36.14 30.05 -8.02
CA VAL A 252 35.36 29.45 -6.93
C VAL A 252 35.80 28.04 -6.58
N SER A 253 35.55 27.66 -5.33
CA SER A 253 35.42 26.26 -4.91
C SER A 253 33.99 25.78 -5.18
N VAL A 254 33.86 24.51 -5.55
CA VAL A 254 32.60 23.89 -5.95
C VAL A 254 32.33 22.66 -5.10
N GLY A 255 31.08 22.51 -4.69
CA GLY A 255 30.57 21.35 -3.95
C GLY A 255 29.20 20.91 -4.46
N MET A 256 28.68 19.85 -3.85
CA MET A 256 27.38 19.27 -4.14
C MET A 256 26.70 18.90 -2.83
N ASP A 257 25.45 19.31 -2.64
CA ASP A 257 24.65 18.92 -1.48
C ASP A 257 23.61 17.87 -1.90
N GLY A 258 23.60 16.71 -1.25
CA GLY A 258 22.56 15.69 -1.37
C GLY A 258 21.65 15.65 -0.12
N THR A 259 20.35 15.40 -0.31
CA THR A 259 19.37 15.24 0.79
C THR A 259 18.33 14.16 0.47
N GLY A 260 17.92 13.42 1.50
CA GLY A 260 16.83 12.43 1.43
C GLY A 260 17.26 10.99 1.18
N PHE A 261 18.54 10.76 0.87
CA PHE A 261 19.12 9.44 0.63
C PHE A 261 19.27 8.63 1.92
N ALA A 262 18.99 7.31 1.87
CA ALA A 262 19.18 6.39 2.99
C ALA A 262 20.63 6.23 3.47
N ASN A 263 21.61 6.54 2.61
CA ASN A 263 23.04 6.29 2.81
C ASN A 263 23.84 7.62 2.91
N ASN A 264 25.16 7.53 3.03
CA ASN A 264 26.13 8.65 3.10
C ASN A 264 26.16 9.61 1.88
N TYR A 265 25.18 9.52 0.98
CA TYR A 265 24.87 10.52 -0.06
C TYR A 265 24.16 11.78 0.49
N SER A 266 23.62 11.70 1.72
CA SER A 266 23.07 12.87 2.40
C SER A 266 24.20 13.68 3.04
N GLY A 267 24.52 14.85 2.48
CA GLY A 267 25.63 15.68 2.93
C GLY A 267 26.20 16.60 1.84
N GLY A 268 27.18 17.42 2.23
CA GLY A 268 27.93 18.30 1.33
C GLY A 268 29.26 17.67 0.91
N HIS A 269 29.44 17.44 -0.39
CA HIS A 269 30.66 16.89 -0.99
C HIS A 269 31.48 18.01 -1.64
N SER A 270 32.79 18.08 -1.35
CA SER A 270 33.71 18.99 -2.05
C SER A 270 34.13 18.39 -3.38
N LEU A 271 33.87 19.07 -4.50
CA LEU A 271 34.16 18.57 -5.84
C LEU A 271 35.45 19.16 -6.44
N ALA A 272 35.62 20.47 -6.35
CA ALA A 272 36.78 21.17 -6.90
C ALA A 272 37.10 22.44 -6.12
N ARG A 273 38.35 22.92 -6.24
CA ARG A 273 38.83 24.18 -5.66
C ARG A 273 39.46 25.03 -6.76
N ASN A 274 39.33 26.35 -6.63
CA ASN A 274 39.94 27.35 -7.52
C ASN A 274 39.58 27.19 -9.01
N VAL A 275 38.35 26.76 -9.32
CA VAL A 275 37.85 26.67 -10.69
C VAL A 275 37.55 28.09 -11.20
N THR A 276 38.16 28.48 -12.32
CA THR A 276 38.02 29.84 -12.88
C THR A 276 37.16 29.84 -14.15
N GLY A 277 36.04 30.54 -14.13
CA GLY A 277 35.16 30.74 -15.28
C GLY A 277 35.28 32.12 -15.89
N GLN A 278 35.41 32.19 -17.22
CA GLN A 278 35.39 33.45 -17.96
C GLN A 278 33.98 34.03 -18.08
N SER A 279 33.90 35.34 -18.33
CA SER A 279 32.64 36.07 -18.54
C SER A 279 31.76 35.41 -19.61
N GLY A 280 30.49 35.17 -19.28
CA GLY A 280 29.50 34.61 -20.20
C GLY A 280 29.67 33.12 -20.54
N GLN A 281 30.54 32.36 -19.85
CA GLN A 281 30.82 30.96 -20.16
C GLN A 281 30.28 29.97 -19.12
N LEU A 282 29.90 28.78 -19.60
CA LEU A 282 29.82 27.56 -18.78
C LEU A 282 31.26 27.13 -18.47
N PHE A 283 31.60 26.96 -17.21
CA PHE A 283 33.00 26.76 -16.79
C PHE A 283 33.23 25.56 -15.87
N TYR A 284 32.16 24.95 -15.38
CA TYR A 284 32.23 23.72 -14.61
C TYR A 284 30.96 22.90 -14.81
N THR A 285 31.12 21.63 -15.17
CA THR A 285 30.01 20.68 -15.34
C THR A 285 30.36 19.39 -14.62
N VAL A 286 29.41 18.88 -13.85
CA VAL A 286 29.51 17.61 -13.11
C VAL A 286 28.46 16.68 -13.68
N TYR A 287 28.87 15.49 -14.10
CA TYR A 287 28.01 14.55 -14.81
C TYR A 287 28.47 13.10 -14.57
N PRO A 288 27.63 12.09 -14.88
CA PRO A 288 28.01 10.69 -14.81
C PRO A 288 28.97 10.36 -15.97
N SER A 289 30.26 10.34 -15.68
CA SER A 289 31.35 10.11 -16.66
C SER A 289 32.26 8.93 -16.31
N GLY A 290 31.89 8.15 -15.29
CA GLY A 290 32.73 7.14 -14.66
C GLY A 290 33.73 7.73 -13.66
N GLY A 291 34.29 6.88 -12.79
CA GLY A 291 35.29 7.30 -11.79
C GLY A 291 34.68 7.99 -10.55
N MET A 292 35.34 9.03 -10.03
CA MET A 292 34.92 9.67 -8.77
C MET A 292 33.70 10.59 -8.89
N THR A 293 33.38 11.10 -10.07
CA THR A 293 32.17 11.93 -10.31
C THR A 293 30.90 11.08 -10.28
N ASP A 294 30.93 9.94 -10.98
CA ASP A 294 29.83 8.96 -11.05
C ASP A 294 29.40 8.45 -9.67
N ARG A 295 30.35 8.28 -8.73
CA ARG A 295 30.09 7.93 -7.32
C ARG A 295 29.20 8.91 -6.54
N TYR A 296 28.89 10.08 -7.09
CA TYR A 296 27.99 11.06 -6.49
C TYR A 296 26.84 11.45 -7.44
N THR A 297 27.02 11.33 -8.76
CA THR A 297 26.00 11.70 -9.76
C THR A 297 25.13 10.54 -10.25
N SER A 298 25.42 9.28 -9.93
CA SER A 298 24.51 8.16 -10.23
C SER A 298 24.09 7.41 -8.97
N TYR A 299 22.82 6.98 -8.90
CA TYR A 299 22.27 6.27 -7.75
C TYR A 299 21.28 5.21 -8.21
N ARG A 300 21.37 4.00 -7.63
CA ARG A 300 20.36 2.96 -7.82
C ARG A 300 19.37 3.01 -6.68
N ILE A 301 18.10 3.23 -7.00
CA ILE A 301 17.02 3.38 -6.01
C ILE A 301 16.86 2.10 -5.20
N GLN A 302 16.89 2.23 -3.87
CA GLN A 302 16.74 1.12 -2.94
C GLN A 302 15.29 1.04 -2.48
N THR A 303 14.82 -0.16 -2.11
CA THR A 303 13.48 -0.33 -1.51
C THR A 303 13.33 0.48 -0.22
N SER A 304 14.43 0.76 0.48
CA SER A 304 14.47 1.62 1.66
C SER A 304 14.17 3.09 1.34
N ASP A 305 14.32 3.57 0.10
CA ASP A 305 14.05 4.97 -0.30
C ASP A 305 12.59 5.24 -0.63
N VAL A 306 11.74 4.20 -0.69
CA VAL A 306 10.31 4.35 -0.97
C VAL A 306 9.64 5.30 0.02
N GLY A 307 8.85 6.24 -0.50
CA GLY A 307 8.25 7.32 0.27
C GLY A 307 9.10 8.60 0.34
N ARG A 308 10.40 8.54 0.03
CA ARG A 308 11.32 9.70 0.11
C ARG A 308 11.36 10.50 -1.19
N THR A 309 11.93 11.70 -1.08
CA THR A 309 12.35 12.51 -2.22
C THR A 309 13.85 12.73 -2.13
N LEU A 310 14.58 12.21 -3.12
CA LEU A 310 16.03 12.27 -3.22
C LEU A 310 16.42 13.50 -4.04
N CYS A 311 17.10 14.48 -3.44
CA CYS A 311 17.46 15.72 -4.12
C CYS A 311 18.97 15.94 -4.11
N GLN A 312 19.51 16.45 -5.22
CA GLN A 312 20.87 17.00 -5.27
C GLN A 312 20.89 18.42 -5.83
N ARG A 313 21.87 19.21 -5.41
CA ARG A 313 22.16 20.55 -5.93
C ARG A 313 23.64 20.86 -5.91
N ILE A 314 24.08 21.70 -6.84
CA ILE A 314 25.44 22.26 -6.84
C ILE A 314 25.55 23.46 -5.92
N SER A 315 26.70 23.60 -5.26
CA SER A 315 27.04 24.70 -4.38
C SER A 315 28.41 25.30 -4.72
N TRP A 316 28.61 26.59 -4.47
CA TRP A 316 29.87 27.28 -4.78
C TRP A 316 30.20 28.39 -3.78
N SER A 317 31.48 28.64 -3.55
CA SER A 317 32.02 29.73 -2.72
C SER A 317 33.36 30.23 -3.28
N PRO A 318 33.64 31.56 -3.30
CA PRO A 318 32.74 32.66 -2.93
C PRO A 318 31.46 32.70 -3.78
N GLY A 319 30.33 33.06 -3.17
CA GLY A 319 29.02 33.01 -3.82
C GLY A 319 28.83 34.14 -4.86
N ILE A 320 29.39 35.29 -4.55
CA ILE A 320 29.56 36.49 -5.40
C ILE A 320 30.93 37.11 -5.07
N ALA A 321 31.46 37.99 -5.92
CA ALA A 321 32.77 38.60 -5.69
C ALA A 321 32.85 39.31 -4.33
N GLY A 322 33.83 38.94 -3.50
CA GLY A 322 34.06 39.49 -2.16
C GLY A 322 33.28 38.84 -1.02
N ASP A 323 32.32 37.95 -1.30
CA ASP A 323 31.50 37.25 -0.29
C ASP A 323 31.89 35.76 -0.20
N PRO A 324 32.55 35.32 0.89
CA PRO A 324 32.95 33.92 1.07
C PRO A 324 31.77 32.96 1.33
N ALA A 325 30.52 33.45 1.47
CA ALA A 325 29.37 32.60 1.69
C ALA A 325 29.14 31.60 0.54
N TRP A 326 28.68 30.40 0.90
CA TRP A 326 28.28 29.38 -0.07
C TRP A 326 26.89 29.67 -0.65
N ARG A 327 26.82 29.80 -1.97
CA ARG A 327 25.55 29.81 -2.72
C ARG A 327 25.27 28.43 -3.32
N ARG A 328 24.02 28.21 -3.72
CA ARG A 328 23.49 26.91 -4.13
C ARG A 328 22.48 27.09 -5.26
N SER A 329 22.35 26.11 -6.14
CA SER A 329 21.25 26.08 -7.10
C SER A 329 19.95 25.62 -6.44
N ASP A 330 18.84 25.76 -7.16
CA ASP A 330 17.64 24.97 -6.91
C ASP A 330 17.96 23.47 -6.96
N PRO A 331 17.32 22.64 -6.12
CA PRO A 331 17.52 21.20 -6.12
C PRO A 331 16.84 20.52 -7.32
N ALA A 332 17.47 19.46 -7.81
CA ALA A 332 16.86 18.52 -8.75
C ALA A 332 16.52 17.21 -8.02
N CYS A 333 15.26 16.79 -8.09
CA CYS A 333 14.69 15.83 -7.14
C CYS A 333 14.00 14.62 -7.79
N ALA A 334 14.31 13.41 -7.34
CA ALA A 334 13.56 12.20 -7.64
C ALA A 334 12.59 11.86 -6.50
N SER A 335 11.29 11.83 -6.78
CA SER A 335 10.27 11.32 -5.87
C SER A 335 10.16 9.80 -6.02
N VAL A 336 10.44 9.06 -4.96
CA VAL A 336 10.48 7.59 -4.97
C VAL A 336 9.13 7.04 -4.53
N HIS A 337 8.43 6.44 -5.49
CA HIS A 337 7.17 5.75 -5.30
C HIS A 337 7.41 4.24 -5.15
N SER A 338 6.44 3.57 -4.52
CA SER A 338 6.43 2.13 -4.33
C SER A 338 6.29 1.38 -5.66
N ASP A 339 6.88 0.20 -5.70
CA ASP A 339 6.65 -0.84 -6.69
C ASP A 339 5.43 -1.74 -6.36
N PHE A 340 4.54 -1.25 -5.49
CA PHE A 340 3.32 -1.93 -5.08
C PHE A 340 2.52 -2.50 -6.27
N GLU A 341 1.97 -3.69 -6.06
CA GLU A 341 1.33 -4.47 -7.10
C GLU A 341 0.23 -5.31 -6.43
N LEU A 342 -1.03 -4.94 -6.68
CA LEU A 342 -2.18 -5.44 -5.94
C LEU A 342 -2.88 -6.60 -6.66
N TYR A 343 -3.09 -7.68 -5.93
CA TYR A 343 -3.76 -8.88 -6.41
C TYR A 343 -5.03 -9.14 -5.60
N PRO A 344 -6.21 -9.14 -6.24
CA PRO A 344 -7.45 -9.50 -5.56
C PRO A 344 -7.55 -11.02 -5.42
N SER A 345 -8.12 -11.50 -4.30
CA SER A 345 -8.35 -12.91 -4.05
C SER A 345 -9.68 -13.16 -3.33
N ALA A 346 -10.27 -14.31 -3.60
CA ALA A 346 -11.41 -14.87 -2.88
C ALA A 346 -11.06 -16.33 -2.53
N THR A 347 -11.23 -16.73 -1.27
CA THR A 347 -10.83 -18.07 -0.78
C THR A 347 -11.85 -18.65 0.21
N ILE A 348 -11.78 -19.96 0.46
CA ILE A 348 -12.56 -20.66 1.49
C ILE A 348 -11.57 -21.53 2.27
N ASP A 349 -11.48 -21.38 3.59
CA ASP A 349 -10.50 -22.07 4.46
C ASP A 349 -9.04 -21.97 3.96
N GLY A 350 -8.67 -20.80 3.42
CA GLY A 350 -7.35 -20.56 2.80
C GLY A 350 -7.10 -21.33 1.48
N LYS A 351 -8.06 -22.12 1.01
CA LYS A 351 -8.02 -22.82 -0.28
C LYS A 351 -8.75 -22.02 -1.35
N LYS A 352 -8.24 -22.09 -2.58
CA LYS A 352 -8.93 -21.60 -3.78
C LYS A 352 -9.81 -22.73 -4.32
N LEU A 353 -11.05 -22.42 -4.71
CA LEU A 353 -12.00 -23.35 -5.32
C LEU A 353 -12.13 -24.70 -4.56
N ALA A 354 -12.89 -24.68 -3.47
CA ALA A 354 -13.34 -25.90 -2.80
C ALA A 354 -14.85 -26.06 -3.02
N THR A 355 -15.26 -27.12 -3.72
CA THR A 355 -16.65 -27.58 -3.68
C THR A 355 -16.92 -28.12 -2.27
N LEU A 356 -17.42 -27.27 -1.38
CA LEU A 356 -18.00 -27.74 -0.11
C LEU A 356 -19.31 -28.47 -0.44
N GLU A 357 -19.22 -29.80 -0.54
CA GLU A 357 -20.38 -30.68 -0.63
C GLU A 357 -20.76 -31.13 0.77
N GLY A 358 -21.96 -30.74 1.23
CA GLY A 358 -22.52 -31.17 2.51
C GLY A 358 -22.01 -30.37 3.72
N GLY A 359 -22.95 -29.77 4.44
CA GLY A 359 -22.68 -29.02 5.66
C GLY A 359 -23.42 -27.68 5.66
N ASN A 360 -23.87 -27.29 6.84
CA ASN A 360 -24.62 -26.06 7.09
C ASN A 360 -24.01 -24.83 6.41
N ILE A 361 -24.89 -23.92 5.97
CA ILE A 361 -24.55 -22.49 5.93
C ILE A 361 -24.58 -21.94 7.37
N ALA A 362 -23.72 -22.50 8.23
CA ALA A 362 -23.02 -21.73 9.24
C ALA A 362 -21.81 -21.17 8.49
N PRO A 363 -21.50 -19.87 8.56
CA PRO A 363 -20.84 -19.17 7.47
C PRO A 363 -19.43 -19.70 7.20
N SER A 364 -19.31 -20.56 6.18
CA SER A 364 -18.11 -20.67 5.35
C SER A 364 -17.97 -19.36 4.57
N ARG A 365 -17.64 -18.30 5.32
CA ARG A 365 -17.41 -16.96 4.78
C ARG A 365 -16.35 -17.09 3.70
N ILE A 366 -16.72 -16.76 2.47
CA ILE A 366 -15.74 -16.58 1.41
C ILE A 366 -14.89 -15.39 1.84
N ASP A 367 -13.58 -15.59 1.93
CA ASP A 367 -12.64 -14.59 2.39
C ASP A 367 -12.11 -13.78 1.21
N GLU A 368 -12.64 -12.57 1.08
CA GLU A 368 -12.16 -11.55 0.15
C GLU A 368 -10.91 -10.85 0.70
N SER A 369 -9.88 -10.72 -0.13
CA SER A 369 -8.64 -10.05 0.25
C SER A 369 -7.92 -9.41 -0.93
N ILE A 370 -7.10 -8.41 -0.60
CA ILE A 370 -6.12 -7.79 -1.49
C ILE A 370 -4.73 -8.13 -0.96
N HIS A 371 -3.84 -8.59 -1.85
CA HIS A 371 -2.46 -8.90 -1.54
C HIS A 371 -1.52 -7.93 -2.27
N ASN A 372 -0.54 -7.38 -1.57
CA ASN A 372 0.50 -6.52 -2.16
C ASN A 372 1.84 -7.27 -2.22
N THR A 373 2.48 -7.33 -3.39
CA THR A 373 3.82 -7.93 -3.54
C THR A 373 4.96 -6.91 -3.60
N GLY A 374 4.68 -5.61 -3.58
CA GLY A 374 5.69 -4.54 -3.53
C GLY A 374 5.79 -3.89 -2.14
N ALA A 375 6.45 -2.74 -2.04
CA ALA A 375 6.70 -2.08 -0.76
C ALA A 375 5.40 -1.56 -0.07
N SER A 376 5.40 -1.61 1.27
CA SER A 376 4.25 -1.26 2.14
C SER A 376 4.18 0.22 2.56
N LEU A 377 5.11 1.04 2.10
CA LEU A 377 5.08 2.49 2.20
C LEU A 377 4.98 3.05 0.78
N ASP A 378 4.47 4.27 0.62
CA ASP A 378 4.46 4.95 -0.67
C ASP A 378 4.33 6.48 -0.51
N LYS A 379 4.81 7.23 -1.50
CA LYS A 379 4.73 8.69 -1.55
C LYS A 379 3.44 9.15 -2.24
N ASP A 380 2.60 9.88 -1.51
CA ASP A 380 1.40 10.55 -2.04
C ASP A 380 0.40 9.60 -2.74
N ARG A 381 0.29 8.36 -2.22
CA ARG A 381 -0.61 7.32 -2.74
C ARG A 381 -2.08 7.74 -2.69
N SER A 382 -2.80 7.60 -3.81
CA SER A 382 -4.27 7.61 -3.85
C SER A 382 -4.84 6.29 -3.33
N GLU A 383 -6.08 6.31 -2.84
CA GLU A 383 -6.78 5.08 -2.45
C GLU A 383 -7.13 4.25 -3.69
N SER A 384 -7.03 2.93 -3.57
CA SER A 384 -7.58 1.98 -4.52
C SER A 384 -9.01 1.64 -4.11
N GLU A 385 -9.91 1.61 -5.08
CA GLU A 385 -11.25 1.04 -4.89
C GLU A 385 -11.17 -0.48 -5.01
N ALA A 386 -11.70 -1.19 -4.01
CA ALA A 386 -12.03 -2.60 -4.12
C ALA A 386 -13.54 -2.81 -3.98
N ALA A 387 -14.08 -3.76 -4.73
CA ALA A 387 -15.48 -4.14 -4.66
C ALA A 387 -15.62 -5.67 -4.73
N ALA A 388 -16.40 -6.25 -3.82
CA ALA A 388 -16.78 -7.66 -3.84
C ALA A 388 -18.16 -7.83 -4.47
N TYR A 389 -18.35 -8.88 -5.26
CA TYR A 389 -19.62 -9.21 -5.91
C TYR A 389 -19.97 -10.67 -5.65
N GLN A 390 -21.25 -10.94 -5.37
CA GLN A 390 -21.79 -12.29 -5.31
C GLN A 390 -22.61 -12.59 -6.56
N PHE A 391 -22.53 -13.83 -7.04
CA PHE A 391 -23.30 -14.33 -8.18
C PHE A 391 -23.65 -15.80 -8.01
N ILE A 392 -24.64 -16.26 -8.77
CA ILE A 392 -25.09 -17.66 -8.79
C ILE A 392 -24.76 -18.25 -10.16
N VAL A 393 -24.03 -19.37 -10.17
CA VAL A 393 -23.88 -20.22 -11.35
C VAL A 393 -24.94 -21.31 -11.24
N ARG A 394 -25.90 -21.33 -12.17
CA ARG A 394 -26.97 -22.32 -12.14
C ARG A 394 -26.45 -23.74 -12.38
N GLY A 395 -27.06 -24.73 -11.74
CA GLY A 395 -26.58 -26.12 -11.76
C GLY A 395 -26.30 -26.69 -13.15
N GLN A 396 -27.13 -26.38 -14.15
CA GLN A 396 -26.93 -26.81 -15.54
C GLN A 396 -25.68 -26.21 -16.22
N HIS A 397 -25.15 -25.09 -15.72
CA HIS A 397 -23.96 -24.42 -16.25
C HIS A 397 -22.69 -24.68 -15.42
N ARG A 398 -22.78 -25.36 -14.26
CA ARG A 398 -21.66 -25.61 -13.33
C ARG A 398 -20.41 -26.15 -14.02
N GLN A 399 -20.53 -27.19 -14.84
CA GLN A 399 -19.37 -27.83 -15.48
C GLN A 399 -18.73 -26.95 -16.55
N GLN A 400 -19.54 -26.25 -17.34
CA GLN A 400 -19.09 -25.27 -18.34
C GLN A 400 -18.32 -24.11 -17.66
N PHE A 401 -18.89 -23.56 -16.59
CA PHE A 401 -18.28 -22.48 -15.81
C PHE A 401 -16.93 -22.90 -15.23
N LEU A 402 -16.87 -24.03 -14.52
CA LEU A 402 -15.64 -24.55 -13.92
C LEU A 402 -14.55 -24.81 -14.99
N GLY A 403 -14.91 -25.39 -16.13
CA GLY A 403 -13.99 -25.62 -17.25
C GLY A 403 -13.48 -24.34 -17.91
N SER A 404 -14.19 -23.22 -17.79
CA SER A 404 -13.78 -21.92 -18.34
C SER A 404 -12.81 -21.12 -17.45
N LEU A 405 -12.70 -21.44 -16.16
CA LEU A 405 -12.00 -20.57 -15.20
C LEU A 405 -10.53 -20.34 -15.54
N SER A 406 -9.81 -21.37 -16.01
CA SER A 406 -8.39 -21.27 -16.37
C SER A 406 -8.13 -20.44 -17.63
N SER A 407 -9.13 -20.25 -18.51
CA SER A 407 -9.02 -19.41 -19.70
C SER A 407 -9.49 -17.98 -19.47
N ILE A 408 -10.32 -17.73 -18.45
CA ILE A 408 -10.79 -16.39 -18.06
C ILE A 408 -9.82 -15.73 -17.08
N PHE A 409 -9.34 -16.47 -16.07
CA PHE A 409 -8.49 -15.99 -14.98
C PHE A 409 -7.04 -16.48 -15.16
N ASP A 410 -6.48 -16.20 -16.33
CA ASP A 410 -5.20 -16.71 -16.83
C ASP A 410 -3.95 -16.01 -16.25
N ARG A 411 -4.12 -14.83 -15.63
CA ARG A 411 -3.01 -14.00 -15.14
C ARG A 411 -2.76 -14.21 -13.65
N GLY A 412 -1.55 -13.86 -13.18
CA GLY A 412 -1.20 -13.90 -11.75
C GLY A 412 -1.06 -15.30 -11.12
N ALA A 413 -1.26 -16.37 -11.90
CA ALA A 413 -1.08 -17.74 -11.43
C ALA A 413 0.32 -18.00 -10.82
N ALA A 414 1.38 -17.45 -11.44
CA ALA A 414 2.76 -17.62 -10.98
C ALA A 414 3.06 -16.99 -9.61
N VAL A 415 2.36 -15.92 -9.22
CA VAL A 415 2.45 -15.32 -7.87
C VAL A 415 1.41 -15.88 -6.91
N GLY A 416 0.63 -16.88 -7.33
CA GLY A 416 -0.38 -17.52 -6.51
C GLY A 416 -1.69 -16.74 -6.38
N TYR A 417 -1.98 -15.77 -7.25
CA TYR A 417 -3.26 -15.04 -7.24
C TYR A 417 -3.85 -14.95 -8.65
N PRO A 418 -4.57 -16.00 -9.12
CA PRO A 418 -5.19 -16.00 -10.44
C PRO A 418 -6.24 -14.89 -10.59
N TYR A 419 -6.13 -14.09 -11.65
CA TYR A 419 -7.01 -12.96 -11.93
C TYR A 419 -7.22 -12.77 -13.44
N ALA A 420 -8.29 -12.03 -13.79
CA ALA A 420 -8.59 -11.55 -15.12
C ALA A 420 -8.47 -10.02 -15.19
N LEU A 421 -8.15 -9.46 -16.36
CA LEU A 421 -8.37 -8.03 -16.62
C LEU A 421 -9.74 -7.84 -17.26
N GLY A 422 -10.61 -7.09 -16.59
CA GLY A 422 -11.87 -6.63 -17.14
C GLY A 422 -11.87 -5.11 -17.25
N SER A 423 -12.17 -4.58 -18.44
CA SER A 423 -12.42 -3.15 -18.65
C SER A 423 -13.91 -2.94 -18.88
N TYR A 424 -14.50 -2.03 -18.11
CA TYR A 424 -15.93 -1.71 -18.10
C TYR A 424 -16.17 -0.32 -17.53
N SER A 425 -17.28 0.34 -17.89
CA SER A 425 -17.54 1.74 -17.56
C SER A 425 -19.02 2.03 -17.30
N GLY A 426 -19.33 3.23 -16.79
CA GLY A 426 -20.69 3.64 -16.49
C GLY A 426 -21.30 2.80 -15.36
N SER A 427 -22.42 2.12 -15.64
CA SER A 427 -23.12 1.23 -14.70
C SER A 427 -22.68 -0.24 -14.77
N ASP A 428 -21.74 -0.58 -15.65
CA ASP A 428 -21.17 -1.93 -15.69
C ASP A 428 -20.28 -2.22 -14.48
N THR A 429 -20.18 -3.50 -14.14
CA THR A 429 -19.40 -4.02 -13.01
C THR A 429 -18.65 -5.28 -13.38
N ALA A 430 -17.76 -5.74 -12.48
CA ALA A 430 -17.07 -7.01 -12.66
C ALA A 430 -18.04 -8.19 -12.86
N CYS A 431 -19.27 -8.08 -12.32
CA CYS A 431 -20.28 -9.10 -12.54
C CYS A 431 -21.00 -8.99 -13.90
N THR A 432 -21.30 -7.79 -14.41
CA THR A 432 -21.83 -7.67 -15.79
C THR A 432 -20.77 -8.09 -16.82
N TRP A 433 -19.50 -7.74 -16.58
CA TRP A 433 -18.36 -8.19 -17.36
C TRP A 433 -18.25 -9.73 -17.40
N LEU A 434 -18.32 -10.40 -16.25
CA LEU A 434 -18.22 -11.86 -16.17
C LEU A 434 -19.45 -12.55 -16.80
N ARG A 435 -20.64 -11.94 -16.68
CA ARG A 435 -21.88 -12.38 -17.35
C ARG A 435 -21.77 -12.33 -18.87
N GLY A 436 -20.96 -11.42 -19.42
CA GLY A 436 -20.59 -11.39 -20.83
C GLY A 436 -19.62 -12.49 -21.27
N LYS A 437 -19.10 -13.31 -20.34
CA LYS A 437 -18.17 -14.44 -20.61
C LYS A 437 -18.78 -15.80 -20.30
N GLN A 438 -19.62 -15.92 -19.28
CA GLN A 438 -20.27 -17.16 -18.85
C GLN A 438 -21.70 -16.90 -18.35
N PRO A 439 -22.63 -17.87 -18.49
CA PRO A 439 -23.98 -17.75 -17.96
C PRO A 439 -23.99 -17.76 -16.43
N ILE A 440 -24.16 -16.58 -15.84
CA ILE A 440 -24.25 -16.35 -14.38
C ILE A 440 -25.39 -15.39 -14.05
N ASP A 441 -26.02 -15.60 -12.90
CA ASP A 441 -27.06 -14.72 -12.36
C ASP A 441 -26.44 -13.80 -11.30
N CYS A 442 -26.53 -12.49 -11.50
CA CYS A 442 -26.11 -11.53 -10.47
C CYS A 442 -26.74 -10.15 -10.61
N THR A 443 -26.85 -9.49 -9.47
CA THR A 443 -27.14 -8.07 -9.33
C THR A 443 -25.97 -7.23 -9.83
N ASN A 444 -26.26 -6.04 -10.34
CA ASN A 444 -25.21 -5.09 -10.70
C ASN A 444 -24.57 -4.43 -9.46
N GLU A 445 -25.22 -4.51 -8.29
CA GLU A 445 -24.69 -3.98 -7.03
C GLU A 445 -23.65 -4.92 -6.38
N PRO A 446 -22.55 -4.38 -5.83
CA PRO A 446 -21.58 -5.15 -5.06
C PRO A 446 -22.12 -5.54 -3.66
N THR A 447 -21.64 -6.64 -3.10
CA THR A 447 -21.85 -6.96 -1.68
C THR A 447 -21.11 -5.96 -0.79
N PHE A 448 -19.91 -5.56 -1.18
CA PHE A 448 -19.05 -4.64 -0.45
C PHE A 448 -18.28 -3.74 -1.42
N ARG A 449 -18.05 -2.48 -1.05
CA ARG A 449 -17.21 -1.52 -1.78
C ARG A 449 -16.50 -0.60 -0.79
N GLU A 450 -15.19 -0.45 -0.91
CA GLU A 450 -14.42 0.53 -0.13
C GLU A 450 -13.30 1.16 -0.98
N ASN A 451 -12.85 2.35 -0.59
CA ASN A 451 -11.61 2.96 -1.08
C ASN A 451 -10.58 2.90 0.06
N LYS A 452 -9.40 2.35 -0.19
CA LYS A 452 -8.36 2.17 0.84
C LYS A 452 -6.95 2.11 0.23
N LYS A 453 -5.92 2.39 1.03
CA LYS A 453 -4.52 2.12 0.67
C LYS A 453 -4.13 0.69 1.08
N TYR A 454 -4.21 -0.26 0.15
CA TYR A 454 -3.82 -1.67 0.37
C TYR A 454 -2.31 -1.88 0.26
N LEU A 455 -1.52 -1.17 1.08
CA LEU A 455 -0.06 -1.29 1.05
C LEU A 455 0.46 -2.43 1.93
N ASP A 456 -0.32 -2.91 2.92
CA ASP A 456 0.00 -4.12 3.67
C ASP A 456 0.04 -5.35 2.74
N SER A 457 0.95 -6.29 3.02
CA SER A 457 1.15 -7.50 2.19
C SER A 457 -0.12 -8.35 2.02
N HIS A 458 -1.03 -8.28 3.00
CA HIS A 458 -2.35 -8.87 2.94
C HIS A 458 -3.36 -7.99 3.71
N THR A 459 -4.44 -7.61 3.04
CA THR A 459 -5.61 -6.94 3.64
C THR A 459 -6.86 -7.75 3.35
N ARG A 460 -7.55 -8.25 4.38
CA ARG A 460 -8.90 -8.82 4.25
C ARG A 460 -9.92 -7.68 4.11
N LEU A 461 -10.90 -7.83 3.23
CA LEU A 461 -11.99 -6.87 3.10
C LEU A 461 -13.00 -7.08 4.23
N ASN A 462 -13.62 -5.99 4.70
CA ASN A 462 -14.63 -6.03 5.76
C ASN A 462 -16.05 -6.31 5.21
N ASP A 463 -16.19 -7.23 4.26
CA ASP A 463 -17.51 -7.74 3.87
C ASP A 463 -18.07 -8.61 4.99
N THR A 464 -18.97 -8.04 5.79
CA THR A 464 -19.67 -8.72 6.89
C THR A 464 -20.98 -9.38 6.45
N LYS A 465 -21.33 -9.34 5.15
CA LYS A 465 -22.56 -9.96 4.67
C LYS A 465 -22.36 -11.47 4.55
N ASP A 466 -23.31 -12.23 5.09
CA ASP A 466 -23.41 -13.66 4.85
C ASP A 466 -23.65 -13.97 3.36
N ILE A 467 -23.42 -15.23 2.98
CA ILE A 467 -23.71 -15.70 1.62
C ILE A 467 -25.23 -15.71 1.42
N ASN A 468 -25.74 -14.85 0.54
CA ASN A 468 -27.17 -14.82 0.24
C ASN A 468 -27.54 -15.99 -0.69
N ALA A 469 -28.25 -16.98 -0.14
CA ALA A 469 -28.74 -18.15 -0.86
C ALA A 469 -30.23 -18.11 -1.22
N ALA A 470 -30.92 -16.96 -1.05
CA ALA A 470 -32.38 -16.88 -1.13
C ALA A 470 -32.96 -17.36 -2.48
N ASP A 471 -32.27 -17.05 -3.58
CA ASP A 471 -32.66 -17.38 -4.96
C ASP A 471 -31.92 -18.61 -5.53
N ALA A 472 -31.05 -19.24 -4.74
CA ALA A 472 -30.26 -20.39 -5.16
C ALA A 472 -31.04 -21.70 -4.96
N LYS A 473 -30.90 -22.63 -5.91
CA LYS A 473 -31.51 -23.97 -5.87
C LYS A 473 -30.45 -25.03 -5.61
N VAL A 474 -30.88 -26.22 -5.20
CA VAL A 474 -29.98 -27.38 -5.04
C VAL A 474 -29.24 -27.65 -6.35
N GLY A 475 -27.91 -27.77 -6.28
CA GLY A 475 -27.03 -27.94 -7.43
C GLY A 475 -26.45 -26.63 -7.99
N ASP A 476 -27.02 -25.46 -7.67
CA ASP A 476 -26.42 -24.16 -7.99
C ASP A 476 -25.13 -23.95 -7.18
N MET A 477 -24.22 -23.15 -7.73
CA MET A 477 -23.07 -22.63 -6.98
C MET A 477 -23.27 -21.15 -6.68
N ILE A 478 -23.03 -20.75 -5.42
CA ILE A 478 -22.97 -19.34 -5.04
C ILE A 478 -21.50 -18.95 -4.95
N CYS A 479 -21.10 -17.95 -5.72
CA CYS A 479 -19.72 -17.55 -5.90
C CYS A 479 -19.50 -16.09 -5.51
N ARG A 480 -18.27 -15.74 -5.12
CA ARG A 480 -17.82 -14.35 -5.00
C ARG A 480 -16.52 -14.08 -5.76
N ILE A 481 -16.41 -12.86 -6.26
CA ILE A 481 -15.22 -12.27 -6.89
C ILE A 481 -14.91 -10.92 -6.27
N VAL A 482 -13.62 -10.55 -6.28
CA VAL A 482 -13.13 -9.24 -5.86
C VAL A 482 -12.57 -8.51 -7.08
N ALA A 483 -13.02 -7.29 -7.31
CA ALA A 483 -12.48 -6.39 -8.33
C ALA A 483 -11.70 -5.25 -7.67
N ILE A 484 -10.53 -4.90 -8.20
CA ILE A 484 -9.70 -3.78 -7.71
C ILE A 484 -9.22 -2.86 -8.84
N LYS A 485 -9.26 -1.54 -8.58
CA LYS A 485 -8.72 -0.49 -9.45
C LYS A 485 -7.40 0.09 -8.93
N ASP A 486 -6.72 0.84 -9.79
CA ASP A 486 -5.46 1.53 -9.46
C ASP A 486 -4.41 0.58 -8.85
N TYR A 487 -4.36 -0.66 -9.34
CA TYR A 487 -3.66 -1.78 -8.71
C TYR A 487 -2.12 -1.71 -8.79
N ASN A 488 -1.56 -0.79 -9.58
CA ASN A 488 -0.15 -0.40 -9.56
C ASN A 488 0.02 1.02 -10.17
N TYR A 489 1.24 1.55 -10.17
CA TYR A 489 1.56 2.87 -10.75
C TYR A 489 1.74 2.91 -12.28
N LYS A 490 1.85 1.77 -12.93
CA LYS A 490 2.06 1.66 -14.39
C LYS A 490 0.73 1.64 -15.16
N HIS A 491 -0.36 1.42 -14.45
CA HIS A 491 -1.71 1.36 -14.98
C HIS A 491 -2.31 2.76 -15.13
N THR A 492 -2.97 3.02 -16.27
CA THR A 492 -3.50 4.34 -16.64
C THR A 492 -4.93 4.33 -17.21
N ASP A 493 -5.57 3.16 -17.36
CA ASP A 493 -6.96 3.08 -17.84
C ASP A 493 -7.94 3.18 -16.65
N GLY A 494 -8.72 4.26 -16.60
CA GLY A 494 -9.72 4.46 -15.54
C GLY A 494 -10.80 3.36 -15.49
N ASN A 495 -10.97 2.55 -16.53
CA ASN A 495 -12.01 1.53 -16.67
C ASN A 495 -11.54 0.09 -16.39
N GLU A 496 -10.24 -0.19 -16.46
CA GLU A 496 -9.72 -1.56 -16.28
C GLU A 496 -9.56 -1.92 -14.80
N ARG A 497 -9.88 -3.17 -14.47
CA ARG A 497 -9.87 -3.74 -13.14
C ARG A 497 -9.23 -5.11 -13.16
N ARG A 498 -8.50 -5.45 -12.10
CA ARG A 498 -8.18 -6.85 -11.81
C ARG A 498 -9.38 -7.48 -11.13
N ILE A 499 -9.82 -8.62 -11.62
CA ILE A 499 -10.95 -9.39 -11.08
C ILE A 499 -10.40 -10.75 -10.65
N SER A 500 -10.54 -11.10 -9.37
CA SER A 500 -10.05 -12.37 -8.84
C SER A 500 -10.73 -13.56 -9.52
N SER A 501 -10.03 -14.68 -9.60
CA SER A 501 -10.69 -15.98 -9.78
C SER A 501 -11.74 -16.19 -8.67
N PRO A 502 -12.92 -16.77 -8.97
CA PRO A 502 -14.00 -16.89 -8.01
C PRO A 502 -13.75 -17.98 -6.97
N ALA A 503 -14.21 -17.74 -5.74
CA ALA A 503 -14.47 -18.80 -4.77
C ALA A 503 -15.98 -19.09 -4.76
N CYS A 504 -16.35 -20.37 -4.69
CA CYS A 504 -17.73 -20.84 -4.85
C CYS A 504 -18.08 -21.92 -3.82
N VAL A 505 -19.30 -21.87 -3.29
CA VAL A 505 -19.92 -22.95 -2.49
C VAL A 505 -21.07 -23.57 -3.29
N THR A 506 -21.32 -24.88 -3.15
CA THR A 506 -22.43 -25.56 -3.84
C THR A 506 -23.62 -25.73 -2.89
N VAL A 507 -24.83 -25.46 -3.37
CA VAL A 507 -26.06 -25.67 -2.59
C VAL A 507 -26.42 -27.15 -2.62
N THR A 508 -26.34 -27.83 -1.47
CA THR A 508 -26.63 -29.26 -1.31
C THR A 508 -27.78 -29.51 -0.34
N LYS A 509 -28.52 -30.63 -0.50
CA LYS A 509 -29.45 -31.13 0.52
C LYS A 509 -28.70 -31.80 1.67
N LEU A 510 -29.30 -31.78 2.87
CA LEU A 510 -28.90 -32.61 4.01
C LEU A 510 -30.12 -33.44 4.47
N PRO A 511 -30.41 -34.60 3.83
CA PRO A 511 -31.61 -35.39 4.12
C PRO A 511 -31.65 -35.89 5.57
N TRP A 512 -32.83 -35.87 6.20
CA TRP A 512 -32.99 -36.25 7.60
C TRP A 512 -33.60 -37.63 7.80
N VAL A 513 -33.27 -38.23 8.94
CA VAL A 513 -33.81 -39.50 9.42
C VAL A 513 -34.53 -39.27 10.74
N GLN A 514 -35.73 -39.82 10.89
CA GLN A 514 -36.46 -39.81 12.15
C GLN A 514 -36.75 -41.23 12.62
N ILE A 515 -36.59 -41.47 13.92
CA ILE A 515 -36.85 -42.77 14.54
C ILE A 515 -37.98 -42.59 15.56
N TRP A 516 -39.11 -43.23 15.30
CA TRP A 516 -40.35 -43.14 16.07
C TRP A 516 -40.65 -44.48 16.74
N GLY A 517 -41.32 -44.48 17.88
CA GLY A 517 -41.85 -45.69 18.54
C GLY A 517 -40.85 -46.62 19.22
N GLY A 518 -39.53 -46.43 19.01
CA GLY A 518 -38.51 -47.36 19.51
C GLY A 518 -37.12 -46.77 19.72
N ASP A 519 -36.23 -47.58 20.28
CA ASP A 519 -34.83 -47.24 20.56
C ASP A 519 -33.92 -47.43 19.34
N LEU A 520 -32.95 -46.53 19.14
CA LEU A 520 -31.79 -46.75 18.27
C LEU A 520 -30.63 -47.34 19.09
N ARG A 521 -30.10 -48.48 18.64
CA ARG A 521 -28.94 -49.15 19.27
C ARG A 521 -27.89 -49.49 18.22
N VAL A 522 -26.63 -49.17 18.49
CA VAL A 522 -25.49 -49.44 17.59
C VAL A 522 -24.35 -50.17 18.30
N GLY A 523 -23.53 -50.91 17.54
CA GLY A 523 -22.33 -51.58 18.04
C GLY A 523 -22.54 -53.02 18.54
N ASN A 524 -23.78 -53.49 18.68
CA ASN A 524 -24.08 -54.90 18.94
C ASN A 524 -23.65 -55.81 17.76
N GLY A 525 -23.31 -57.06 18.09
CA GLY A 525 -23.11 -58.12 17.09
C GLY A 525 -24.44 -58.69 16.61
N ILE A 526 -24.48 -59.25 15.40
CA ILE A 526 -25.68 -59.87 14.81
C ILE A 526 -25.32 -61.16 14.07
N GLY A 527 -25.93 -62.27 14.49
CA GLY A 527 -25.62 -63.59 13.93
C GLY A 527 -24.14 -63.93 14.07
N ALA A 528 -23.45 -64.12 12.94
CA ALA A 528 -22.02 -64.41 12.89
C ALA A 528 -21.11 -63.16 12.85
N ALA A 529 -21.67 -61.94 12.82
CA ALA A 529 -20.87 -60.71 12.86
C ALA A 529 -20.64 -60.25 14.30
N SER A 530 -19.38 -59.99 14.64
CA SER A 530 -18.97 -59.39 15.91
C SER A 530 -19.53 -57.98 16.09
N GLY A 531 -19.73 -57.57 17.35
CA GLY A 531 -20.01 -56.17 17.67
C GLY A 531 -18.83 -55.24 17.36
N ASN A 532 -19.09 -53.94 17.37
CA ASN A 532 -18.12 -52.87 17.20
C ASN A 532 -18.17 -51.95 18.43
N GLY A 533 -17.09 -51.90 19.22
CA GLY A 533 -16.99 -51.03 20.41
C GLY A 533 -16.95 -49.54 20.10
N ASP A 534 -16.43 -49.17 18.93
CA ASP A 534 -16.28 -47.77 18.50
C ASP A 534 -17.51 -47.24 17.74
N ALA A 535 -18.65 -47.92 17.81
CA ALA A 535 -19.86 -47.51 17.11
C ALA A 535 -20.43 -46.20 17.67
N GLN A 536 -20.82 -45.26 16.80
CA GLN A 536 -21.28 -43.94 17.19
C GLN A 536 -22.63 -43.60 16.55
N ILE A 537 -23.40 -42.75 17.23
CA ILE A 537 -24.62 -42.13 16.70
C ILE A 537 -24.32 -40.64 16.53
N VAL A 538 -24.05 -40.21 15.30
CA VAL A 538 -23.68 -38.83 14.98
C VAL A 538 -24.62 -38.28 13.91
N THR A 539 -25.26 -37.16 14.19
CA THR A 539 -26.13 -36.45 13.23
C THR A 539 -25.64 -35.01 13.04
N LEU A 540 -26.07 -34.41 11.92
CA LEU A 540 -25.90 -32.98 11.66
C LEU A 540 -27.24 -32.28 11.90
N LYS A 541 -27.18 -30.98 12.20
CA LYS A 541 -28.35 -30.10 12.34
C LYS A 541 -28.19 -28.89 11.42
N THR A 542 -29.23 -28.52 10.67
CA THR A 542 -29.28 -27.26 9.91
C THR A 542 -29.99 -26.20 10.73
N THR A 543 -29.50 -24.97 10.73
CA THR A 543 -30.19 -23.81 11.30
C THR A 543 -30.66 -22.88 10.18
N LYS A 544 -31.92 -22.42 10.23
CA LYS A 544 -32.49 -21.41 9.33
C LYS A 544 -33.49 -20.55 10.11
N ASP A 545 -33.42 -19.23 9.95
CA ASP A 545 -34.32 -18.26 10.60
C ASP A 545 -34.43 -18.44 12.13
N GLY A 546 -33.30 -18.79 12.76
CA GLY A 546 -33.22 -19.09 14.21
C GLY A 546 -33.76 -20.47 14.63
N ASN A 547 -34.30 -21.27 13.71
CA ASN A 547 -34.84 -22.60 13.95
C ASN A 547 -33.88 -23.71 13.52
N MET A 548 -33.76 -24.78 14.32
CA MET A 548 -32.95 -25.94 14.04
C MET A 548 -33.78 -27.13 13.52
N TYR A 549 -33.21 -27.84 12.55
CA TYR A 549 -33.72 -29.06 11.92
C TYR A 549 -32.62 -30.11 11.90
N GLY A 550 -32.94 -31.39 11.86
CA GLY A 550 -31.95 -32.46 11.85
C GLY A 550 -32.55 -33.84 12.03
N SER A 551 -31.70 -34.87 11.99
CA SER A 551 -32.09 -36.24 12.33
C SER A 551 -32.20 -36.43 13.84
N TRP A 552 -33.21 -37.17 14.30
CA TRP A 552 -33.51 -37.41 15.71
C TRP A 552 -34.16 -38.78 15.99
N ALA A 553 -34.14 -39.22 17.25
CA ALA A 553 -34.93 -40.35 17.73
C ALA A 553 -35.84 -39.93 18.89
N GLU A 554 -37.03 -40.54 18.97
CA GLU A 554 -38.08 -40.22 19.94
C GLU A 554 -37.71 -40.65 21.36
N TYR A 555 -37.23 -41.90 21.50
CA TYR A 555 -36.90 -42.55 22.77
C TYR A 555 -35.37 -42.74 22.92
N GLY A 556 -34.91 -43.93 23.29
CA GLY A 556 -33.51 -44.17 23.65
C GLY A 556 -32.55 -44.20 22.47
N MET A 557 -31.39 -43.58 22.63
CA MET A 557 -30.22 -43.75 21.76
C MET A 557 -29.07 -44.36 22.56
N MET A 558 -28.54 -45.48 22.07
CA MET A 558 -27.56 -46.32 22.78
C MET A 558 -26.36 -46.65 21.88
N ALA A 559 -25.15 -46.38 22.39
CA ALA A 559 -23.88 -46.67 21.75
C ALA A 559 -22.91 -47.24 22.81
N PRO A 560 -21.90 -48.07 22.43
CA PRO A 560 -21.14 -48.85 23.40
C PRO A 560 -20.31 -48.00 24.36
N GLN A 561 -20.22 -48.44 25.62
CA GLN A 561 -19.55 -47.70 26.70
C GLN A 561 -18.08 -47.33 26.43
N ASN A 562 -17.31 -48.21 25.76
CA ASN A 562 -15.86 -48.04 25.55
C ASN A 562 -15.58 -47.65 24.10
N GLY A 563 -15.57 -46.34 23.80
CA GLY A 563 -15.27 -45.79 22.46
C GLY A 563 -16.49 -45.26 21.70
N GLY A 564 -17.69 -45.73 22.04
CA GLY A 564 -18.93 -45.23 21.48
C GLY A 564 -19.24 -43.78 21.90
N LYS A 565 -19.90 -43.05 21.00
CA LYS A 565 -20.21 -41.62 21.17
C LYS A 565 -21.59 -41.33 20.64
N ILE A 566 -22.32 -40.45 21.32
CA ILE A 566 -23.59 -39.92 20.80
C ILE A 566 -23.48 -38.40 20.66
N LEU A 567 -23.66 -37.93 19.42
CA LEU A 567 -23.77 -36.54 19.00
C LEU A 567 -25.02 -36.42 18.13
N SER A 568 -26.18 -36.49 18.77
CA SER A 568 -27.49 -36.38 18.13
C SER A 568 -28.40 -35.51 18.99
N ALA A 569 -29.64 -35.29 18.55
CA ALA A 569 -30.69 -34.63 19.32
C ALA A 569 -31.93 -35.52 19.45
N THR A 570 -32.74 -35.25 20.45
CA THR A 570 -33.99 -35.97 20.72
C THR A 570 -35.18 -35.44 19.91
N GLY A 571 -36.23 -36.26 19.78
CA GLY A 571 -37.52 -35.81 19.27
C GLY A 571 -38.11 -34.66 20.09
N GLY A 572 -37.91 -34.66 21.42
CA GLY A 572 -38.31 -33.55 22.31
C GLY A 572 -37.61 -32.21 22.02
N VAL A 573 -36.54 -32.22 21.21
CA VAL A 573 -35.93 -31.01 20.66
C VAL A 573 -36.35 -30.80 19.21
N LEU A 574 -36.11 -31.75 18.30
CA LEU A 574 -36.21 -31.51 16.84
C LEU A 574 -37.50 -31.98 16.13
N SER A 575 -38.51 -32.52 16.84
CA SER A 575 -39.75 -33.00 16.20
C SER A 575 -40.69 -31.91 15.67
N GLY A 576 -40.50 -30.65 16.09
CA GLY A 576 -41.37 -29.53 15.71
C GLY A 576 -41.38 -29.27 14.20
N ARG A 577 -42.57 -29.17 13.60
CA ARG A 577 -42.74 -28.88 12.15
C ARG A 577 -42.09 -27.56 11.70
N ARG A 578 -41.91 -26.61 12.61
CA ARG A 578 -41.21 -25.32 12.35
C ARG A 578 -39.71 -25.38 12.66
N GLY A 579 -39.19 -26.51 13.11
CA GLY A 579 -37.88 -26.62 13.74
C GLY A 579 -37.92 -26.12 15.19
N TYR A 580 -36.80 -26.28 15.89
CA TYR A 580 -36.63 -25.81 17.27
C TYR A 580 -36.05 -24.39 17.30
N GLY A 581 -36.77 -23.43 17.89
CA GLY A 581 -36.27 -22.06 18.07
C GLY A 581 -35.41 -21.90 19.32
N GLY A 582 -34.24 -21.26 19.16
CA GLY A 582 -33.35 -20.88 20.26
C GLY A 582 -32.09 -21.75 20.38
N ASP A 583 -31.24 -21.44 21.36
CA ASP A 583 -29.97 -22.15 21.54
C ASP A 583 -30.16 -23.63 21.91
N TYR A 584 -29.30 -24.48 21.33
CA TYR A 584 -29.29 -25.92 21.59
C TYR A 584 -28.65 -26.21 22.94
N ASP A 585 -29.49 -26.44 23.95
CA ASP A 585 -29.05 -26.90 25.26
C ASP A 585 -29.03 -28.44 25.33
N ARG A 586 -27.83 -29.01 25.38
CA ARG A 586 -27.58 -30.45 25.52
C ARG A 586 -28.10 -31.01 26.87
N SER A 587 -28.47 -30.18 27.85
CA SER A 587 -29.10 -30.65 29.09
C SER A 587 -30.49 -31.25 28.85
N LYS A 588 -31.24 -30.74 27.85
CA LYS A 588 -32.60 -31.20 27.49
C LYS A 588 -32.65 -32.64 26.97
N ASP A 589 -31.51 -33.11 26.50
CA ASP A 589 -31.30 -34.41 25.87
C ASP A 589 -30.92 -35.52 26.89
N SER A 590 -30.73 -35.17 28.17
CA SER A 590 -30.16 -36.03 29.23
C SER A 590 -30.92 -37.32 29.57
N LEU A 591 -32.20 -37.43 29.24
CA LEU A 591 -33.02 -38.62 29.52
C LEU A 591 -33.06 -39.65 28.37
N ALA A 592 -32.58 -39.29 27.18
CA ALA A 592 -32.64 -40.15 25.99
C ALA A 592 -31.29 -40.79 25.63
N PHE A 593 -30.17 -40.30 26.19
CA PHE A 593 -28.82 -40.71 25.78
C PHE A 593 -28.09 -41.53 26.85
N ALA A 594 -27.96 -42.83 26.59
CA ALA A 594 -27.27 -43.77 27.47
C ALA A 594 -25.74 -43.88 27.22
N ASN A 595 -25.04 -42.75 27.01
CA ASN A 595 -23.56 -42.71 27.01
C ASN A 595 -22.97 -41.30 27.18
N THR A 596 -23.62 -40.40 27.92
CA THR A 596 -23.05 -39.07 28.22
C THR A 596 -22.38 -39.09 29.60
N ALA A 597 -21.31 -38.32 29.82
CA ALA A 597 -20.53 -38.33 31.05
C ALA A 597 -21.24 -37.72 32.29
N THR A 598 -22.53 -37.44 32.17
CA THR A 598 -23.46 -36.98 33.22
C THR A 598 -24.05 -38.15 34.02
N PRO A 599 -24.69 -37.92 35.19
CA PRO A 599 -24.94 -38.98 36.18
C PRO A 599 -25.93 -40.11 35.80
N ALA A 600 -26.53 -40.07 34.61
CA ALA A 600 -27.59 -40.97 34.20
C ALA A 600 -27.12 -42.01 33.17
N GLY A 601 -26.98 -43.26 33.62
CA GLY A 601 -27.07 -44.45 32.76
C GLY A 601 -25.81 -44.90 32.01
N ARG A 602 -25.05 -45.81 32.62
CA ARG A 602 -24.03 -46.63 31.93
C ARG A 602 -24.65 -47.93 31.44
N TRP A 603 -25.16 -47.98 30.21
CA TRP A 603 -25.89 -49.13 29.71
C TRP A 603 -25.32 -49.70 28.40
N ALA A 604 -24.87 -50.97 28.48
CA ALA A 604 -24.46 -51.88 27.40
C ALA A 604 -22.99 -51.81 26.89
N PRO A 605 -22.15 -52.83 27.20
CA PRO A 605 -21.05 -53.23 26.32
C PRO A 605 -21.58 -53.93 25.06
N PRO A 606 -20.78 -54.06 23.98
CA PRO A 606 -21.17 -54.81 22.77
C PRO A 606 -21.54 -56.26 23.10
N SER A 607 -22.75 -56.67 22.72
CA SER A 607 -23.23 -58.05 22.89
C SER A 607 -23.94 -58.52 21.61
N ASN A 608 -24.04 -59.84 21.42
CA ASN A 608 -24.71 -60.41 20.27
C ASN A 608 -26.23 -60.34 20.45
N VAL A 609 -26.92 -59.65 19.55
CA VAL A 609 -28.39 -59.68 19.45
C VAL A 609 -28.81 -61.06 18.92
N LYS A 610 -29.67 -61.75 19.68
CA LYS A 610 -30.32 -62.97 19.21
C LYS A 610 -31.36 -62.61 18.14
N VAL A 611 -31.15 -63.08 16.92
CA VAL A 611 -32.17 -63.02 15.86
C VAL A 611 -33.26 -64.04 16.19
N PRO A 612 -34.56 -63.68 16.13
CA PRO A 612 -35.65 -64.61 16.40
C PRO A 612 -35.65 -65.83 15.46
N SER A 613 -36.14 -66.95 15.97
CA SER A 613 -36.49 -68.13 15.18
C SER A 613 -37.98 -68.08 14.85
N PHE A 614 -38.32 -68.36 13.58
CA PHE A 614 -39.71 -68.36 13.09
C PHE A 614 -40.20 -69.77 12.75
N GLY A 615 -39.48 -70.81 13.19
CA GLY A 615 -39.79 -72.20 12.86
C GLY A 615 -39.35 -72.60 11.45
N ARG A 616 -39.79 -73.79 11.00
CA ARG A 616 -39.39 -74.36 9.71
C ARG A 616 -40.33 -73.90 8.59
N GLY A 617 -39.85 -73.05 7.70
CA GLY A 617 -40.64 -72.56 6.57
C GLY A 617 -40.72 -73.52 5.37
N THR A 618 -41.85 -73.47 4.67
CA THR A 618 -42.09 -74.19 3.40
C THR A 618 -41.41 -73.47 2.24
N ALA A 619 -40.80 -74.21 1.31
CA ALA A 619 -40.15 -73.62 0.14
C ALA A 619 -41.10 -72.73 -0.67
N ALA A 620 -40.58 -71.63 -1.20
CA ALA A 620 -41.26 -70.68 -2.07
C ALA A 620 -40.38 -70.29 -3.28
N GLY A 621 -41.02 -69.71 -4.31
CA GLY A 621 -40.32 -69.17 -5.47
C GLY A 621 -39.57 -67.88 -5.17
N THR A 622 -38.80 -67.40 -6.16
CA THR A 622 -37.99 -66.18 -6.07
C THR A 622 -38.79 -64.87 -6.25
N SER A 623 -40.07 -64.95 -6.61
CA SER A 623 -40.99 -63.80 -6.62
C SER A 623 -42.14 -64.08 -5.65
N ILE A 624 -42.38 -63.15 -4.72
CA ILE A 624 -43.35 -63.28 -3.63
C ILE A 624 -44.27 -62.06 -3.67
N ASP A 625 -45.48 -62.25 -4.18
CA ASP A 625 -46.60 -61.38 -3.85
C ASP A 625 -47.12 -61.74 -2.45
N VAL A 626 -47.01 -60.82 -1.50
CA VAL A 626 -47.48 -61.05 -0.12
C VAL A 626 -49.01 -61.16 -0.03
N GLY A 627 -49.75 -60.66 -1.03
CA GLY A 627 -51.20 -60.79 -1.14
C GLY A 627 -51.68 -62.24 -1.24
N SER A 628 -50.83 -63.14 -1.73
CA SER A 628 -51.12 -64.56 -1.91
C SER A 628 -51.08 -65.38 -0.60
N PHE A 629 -50.80 -64.77 0.56
CA PHE A 629 -50.57 -65.49 1.83
C PHE A 629 -51.51 -65.05 2.96
N ALA A 630 -52.69 -65.66 3.04
CA ALA A 630 -53.62 -65.51 4.16
C ALA A 630 -53.28 -66.42 5.36
N GLY A 631 -53.62 -65.99 6.58
CA GLY A 631 -53.37 -66.75 7.81
C GLY A 631 -51.90 -66.74 8.24
N HIS A 632 -51.42 -67.81 8.88
CA HIS A 632 -50.03 -67.91 9.33
C HIS A 632 -49.16 -68.72 8.35
N ASN A 633 -48.13 -68.07 7.79
CA ASN A 633 -47.21 -68.64 6.80
C ASN A 633 -45.74 -68.36 7.17
N VAL A 634 -44.89 -69.37 7.00
CA VAL A 634 -43.43 -69.23 7.04
C VAL A 634 -42.89 -69.83 5.74
N ARG A 635 -42.13 -69.04 4.99
CA ARG A 635 -41.66 -69.36 3.63
C ARG A 635 -40.15 -69.23 3.52
N THR A 636 -39.52 -70.19 2.86
CA THR A 636 -38.07 -70.24 2.65
C THR A 636 -37.73 -70.09 1.17
N VAL A 637 -36.77 -69.22 0.83
CA VAL A 637 -36.25 -69.04 -0.53
C VAL A 637 -34.76 -69.34 -0.54
N ASN A 638 -34.33 -70.19 -1.48
CA ASN A 638 -32.91 -70.42 -1.70
C ASN A 638 -32.40 -69.48 -2.80
N GLY A 639 -31.49 -68.57 -2.45
CA GLY A 639 -31.02 -67.49 -3.30
C GLY A 639 -31.75 -66.18 -3.05
N ASP A 640 -31.72 -65.31 -4.07
CA ASP A 640 -32.32 -63.98 -4.03
C ASP A 640 -33.84 -64.06 -4.22
N ALA A 641 -34.57 -63.06 -3.71
CA ALA A 641 -36.02 -62.97 -3.86
C ALA A 641 -36.49 -61.53 -4.12
N THR A 642 -37.62 -61.37 -4.80
CA THR A 642 -38.33 -60.09 -4.97
C THR A 642 -39.66 -60.15 -4.24
N ILE A 643 -39.96 -59.13 -3.43
CA ILE A 643 -41.18 -59.05 -2.61
C ILE A 643 -41.94 -57.75 -2.91
N HIS A 644 -43.26 -57.86 -3.06
CA HIS A 644 -44.19 -56.74 -3.26
C HIS A 644 -45.59 -57.12 -2.78
N GLY A 645 -46.51 -56.15 -2.70
CA GLY A 645 -47.95 -56.40 -2.51
C GLY A 645 -48.51 -55.97 -1.15
N THR A 646 -49.78 -56.28 -0.92
CA THR A 646 -50.49 -55.98 0.33
C THR A 646 -50.83 -57.28 1.04
N LEU A 647 -50.23 -57.52 2.20
CA LEU A 647 -50.47 -58.71 3.01
C LEU A 647 -51.94 -58.70 3.47
N PRO A 648 -52.72 -59.79 3.34
CA PRO A 648 -54.09 -59.82 3.79
C PRO A 648 -54.23 -59.43 5.28
N GLY A 649 -55.37 -58.87 5.64
CA GLY A 649 -55.69 -58.56 7.03
C GLY A 649 -55.67 -59.82 7.91
N SER A 650 -55.41 -59.67 9.21
CA SER A 650 -55.28 -60.78 10.18
C SER A 650 -54.25 -61.86 9.80
N SER A 651 -53.25 -61.54 8.97
CA SER A 651 -52.32 -62.54 8.42
C SER A 651 -50.86 -62.28 8.83
N THR A 652 -50.11 -63.36 9.02
CA THR A 652 -48.69 -63.34 9.36
C THR A 652 -47.91 -64.07 8.28
N LEU A 653 -46.97 -63.38 7.63
CA LEU A 653 -46.05 -63.97 6.66
C LEU A 653 -44.61 -63.73 7.11
N VAL A 654 -43.84 -64.81 7.23
CA VAL A 654 -42.39 -64.75 7.39
C VAL A 654 -41.75 -65.24 6.09
N VAL A 655 -40.81 -64.46 5.55
CA VAL A 655 -39.98 -64.85 4.40
C VAL A 655 -38.52 -64.92 4.86
N GLU A 656 -37.94 -66.11 4.79
CA GLU A 656 -36.52 -66.36 5.05
C GLU A 656 -35.78 -66.66 3.73
N ALA A 657 -34.89 -65.78 3.28
CA ALA A 657 -34.10 -65.94 2.06
C ALA A 657 -32.60 -66.15 2.36
N SER A 658 -31.94 -67.08 1.67
CA SER A 658 -30.48 -67.26 1.82
C SER A 658 -29.65 -66.22 1.07
N GLY A 659 -30.25 -65.51 0.10
CA GLY A 659 -29.66 -64.41 -0.66
C GLY A 659 -30.20 -63.02 -0.28
N THR A 660 -30.23 -62.13 -1.26
CA THR A 660 -30.70 -60.74 -1.16
C THR A 660 -32.19 -60.66 -1.47
N VAL A 661 -32.94 -59.97 -0.61
CA VAL A 661 -34.35 -59.62 -0.86
C VAL A 661 -34.44 -58.23 -1.47
N THR A 662 -35.09 -58.10 -2.62
CA THR A 662 -35.47 -56.82 -3.23
C THR A 662 -36.93 -56.51 -2.94
N ILE A 663 -37.21 -55.38 -2.31
CA ILE A 663 -38.55 -54.84 -2.13
C ILE A 663 -38.82 -53.89 -3.30
N ASP A 664 -39.73 -54.29 -4.19
CA ASP A 664 -39.99 -53.64 -5.50
C ASP A 664 -41.19 -52.69 -5.46
N GLY A 665 -42.07 -52.85 -4.47
CA GLY A 665 -43.24 -52.00 -4.26
C GLY A 665 -43.54 -51.80 -2.78
N ASP A 666 -44.50 -50.93 -2.49
CA ASP A 666 -45.00 -50.75 -1.13
C ASP A 666 -45.45 -52.09 -0.53
N LEU A 667 -45.08 -52.33 0.72
CA LEU A 667 -45.51 -53.48 1.50
C LEU A 667 -46.51 -53.01 2.54
N LYS A 668 -47.79 -53.30 2.31
CA LYS A 668 -48.91 -52.79 3.11
C LYS A 668 -49.66 -53.91 3.82
N TYR A 669 -50.47 -53.55 4.81
CA TYR A 669 -51.42 -54.48 5.44
C TYR A 669 -52.82 -54.18 4.93
N GLY A 670 -53.55 -55.22 4.53
CA GLY A 670 -54.94 -55.14 4.13
C GLY A 670 -55.84 -54.79 5.31
N ALA A 671 -56.98 -54.17 5.02
CA ALA A 671 -57.93 -53.74 6.04
C ALA A 671 -58.40 -54.92 6.93
N THR A 672 -58.47 -54.67 8.23
CA THR A 672 -59.00 -55.59 9.23
C THR A 672 -59.40 -54.81 10.47
N THR A 673 -60.54 -55.19 11.06
CA THR A 673 -60.92 -54.73 12.39
C THR A 673 -60.07 -55.46 13.42
N VAL A 674 -59.14 -54.74 14.04
CA VAL A 674 -58.32 -55.25 15.14
C VAL A 674 -59.05 -54.99 16.46
N ASP A 675 -59.72 -56.02 16.96
CA ASP A 675 -60.37 -56.08 18.28
C ASP A 675 -59.55 -56.90 19.30
N ASP A 676 -58.60 -57.71 18.84
CA ASP A 676 -57.66 -58.48 19.64
C ASP A 676 -56.29 -58.62 18.95
N ALA A 677 -55.25 -58.82 19.76
CA ALA A 677 -53.87 -59.04 19.31
C ALA A 677 -53.69 -60.26 18.39
N THR A 678 -54.67 -61.19 18.34
CA THR A 678 -54.61 -62.31 17.40
C THR A 678 -54.76 -61.91 15.94
N LYS A 679 -55.43 -60.78 15.66
CA LYS A 679 -55.73 -60.25 14.31
C LYS A 679 -54.71 -59.22 13.80
N LEU A 680 -53.61 -59.02 14.53
CA LEU A 680 -52.51 -58.16 14.08
C LEU A 680 -51.80 -58.80 12.88
N SER A 681 -51.85 -58.11 11.73
CA SER A 681 -51.05 -58.50 10.56
C SER A 681 -49.58 -58.22 10.79
N GLN A 682 -48.70 -59.11 10.33
CA GLN A 682 -47.26 -58.90 10.36
C GLN A 682 -46.56 -59.54 9.17
N LEU A 683 -45.74 -58.75 8.47
CA LEU A 683 -44.73 -59.26 7.56
C LEU A 683 -43.36 -59.27 8.25
N VAL A 684 -42.60 -60.35 8.10
CA VAL A 684 -41.20 -60.44 8.51
C VAL A 684 -40.36 -60.85 7.30
N ILE A 685 -39.33 -60.07 7.00
CA ILE A 685 -38.36 -60.35 5.94
C ILE A 685 -37.01 -60.58 6.61
N LYS A 686 -36.50 -61.80 6.48
CA LYS A 686 -35.18 -62.21 6.99
C LYS A 686 -34.34 -62.71 5.83
N ALA A 687 -33.20 -62.07 5.60
CA ALA A 687 -32.40 -62.30 4.40
C ALA A 687 -30.90 -62.11 4.69
N LYS A 688 -30.03 -62.53 3.74
CA LYS A 688 -28.61 -62.16 3.79
C LYS A 688 -28.45 -60.65 3.62
N ASN A 689 -29.18 -60.05 2.69
CA ASN A 689 -29.27 -58.60 2.53
C ASN A 689 -30.71 -58.19 2.16
N ILE A 690 -31.07 -56.92 2.35
CA ILE A 690 -32.35 -56.35 1.90
C ILE A 690 -32.08 -55.07 1.11
N VAL A 691 -32.75 -54.90 -0.02
CA VAL A 691 -32.67 -53.73 -0.89
C VAL A 691 -34.08 -53.20 -1.10
N VAL A 692 -34.31 -51.93 -0.79
CA VAL A 692 -35.58 -51.24 -1.07
C VAL A 692 -35.38 -50.38 -2.33
N ARG A 693 -36.23 -50.55 -3.35
CA ARG A 693 -36.13 -49.73 -4.57
C ARG A 693 -36.57 -48.28 -4.34
N HIS A 694 -36.01 -47.36 -5.13
CA HIS A 694 -36.21 -45.91 -5.02
C HIS A 694 -37.68 -45.46 -5.08
N ASN A 695 -38.55 -46.22 -5.72
CA ASN A 695 -39.98 -45.94 -5.90
C ASN A 695 -40.85 -46.33 -4.70
N VAL A 696 -40.34 -47.18 -3.79
CA VAL A 696 -41.07 -47.63 -2.59
C VAL A 696 -41.17 -46.49 -1.58
N LYS A 697 -42.37 -46.32 -1.00
CA LYS A 697 -42.71 -45.25 -0.05
C LYS A 697 -43.10 -45.79 1.33
N GLU A 698 -43.66 -46.99 1.40
CA GLU A 698 -44.11 -47.62 2.65
C GLU A 698 -43.69 -49.10 2.74
N VAL A 699 -43.07 -49.48 3.86
CA VAL A 699 -42.70 -50.87 4.17
C VAL A 699 -43.19 -51.25 5.57
N ASN A 700 -44.31 -51.98 5.63
CA ASN A 700 -44.87 -52.52 6.86
C ASN A 700 -44.32 -53.93 7.09
N ALA A 701 -43.08 -54.02 7.58
CA ALA A 701 -42.40 -55.29 7.83
C ALA A 701 -41.30 -55.18 8.89
N TRP A 702 -41.00 -56.29 9.57
CA TRP A 702 -39.70 -56.43 10.23
C TRP A 702 -38.64 -56.70 9.16
N LEU A 703 -37.53 -55.97 9.18
CA LEU A 703 -36.44 -56.12 8.22
C LEU A 703 -35.19 -56.63 8.95
N ILE A 704 -34.84 -57.90 8.71
CA ILE A 704 -33.74 -58.61 9.38
C ILE A 704 -32.69 -59.01 8.34
N ALA A 705 -31.64 -58.20 8.17
CA ALA A 705 -30.49 -58.57 7.36
C ALA A 705 -29.43 -59.27 8.21
N GLN A 706 -29.42 -60.61 8.18
CA GLN A 706 -28.51 -61.43 8.96
C GLN A 706 -27.29 -61.85 8.11
N PRO A 707 -26.04 -61.58 8.55
CA PRO A 707 -24.85 -61.95 7.80
C PRO A 707 -24.59 -63.47 7.84
N THR A 708 -24.21 -64.02 6.68
CA THR A 708 -23.83 -65.43 6.51
C THR A 708 -22.31 -65.52 6.44
N GLY A 709 -21.68 -66.24 7.37
CA GLY A 709 -20.21 -66.34 7.44
C GLY A 709 -19.51 -64.99 7.64
N GLY A 710 -20.14 -64.06 8.37
CA GLY A 710 -19.64 -62.69 8.57
C GLY A 710 -19.88 -61.72 7.39
N SER A 711 -20.32 -62.21 6.23
CA SER A 711 -20.56 -61.42 5.02
C SER A 711 -22.05 -61.14 4.77
N GLY A 712 -22.36 -60.00 4.15
CA GLY A 712 -23.73 -59.52 3.97
C GLY A 712 -24.23 -58.78 5.20
N GLY A 713 -25.48 -59.01 5.59
CA GLY A 713 -26.16 -58.34 6.70
C GLY A 713 -26.47 -56.86 6.43
N VAL A 714 -26.61 -56.47 5.15
CA VAL A 714 -26.83 -55.06 4.77
C VAL A 714 -28.28 -54.82 4.38
N ILE A 715 -28.85 -53.72 4.88
CA ILE A 715 -30.09 -53.12 4.37
C ILE A 715 -29.72 -51.84 3.64
N SER A 716 -30.15 -51.68 2.38
CA SER A 716 -30.05 -50.42 1.64
C SER A 716 -31.44 -49.94 1.25
N THR A 717 -31.71 -48.66 1.49
CA THR A 717 -33.03 -48.07 1.21
C THR A 717 -33.16 -47.47 -0.20
N CYS A 718 -32.12 -47.62 -1.03
CA CYS A 718 -32.02 -47.01 -2.37
C CYS A 718 -31.30 -47.97 -3.34
N ASP A 719 -32.08 -48.82 -4.03
CA ASP A 719 -31.77 -49.66 -5.22
C ASP A 719 -30.60 -50.67 -5.18
N GLU A 720 -29.55 -50.42 -4.41
CA GLU A 720 -28.28 -51.12 -4.48
C GLU A 720 -27.55 -51.03 -3.14
N ILE A 721 -26.65 -51.97 -2.87
CA ILE A 721 -25.77 -51.93 -1.70
C ILE A 721 -24.45 -51.27 -2.09
N ARG A 722 -24.05 -50.19 -1.42
CA ARG A 722 -22.75 -49.56 -1.60
C ARG A 722 -21.74 -50.05 -0.55
N HIS A 723 -20.46 -50.06 -0.90
CA HIS A 723 -19.39 -50.18 0.11
C HIS A 723 -19.17 -48.82 0.78
N VAL A 724 -18.57 -48.80 1.98
CA VAL A 724 -18.52 -47.61 2.85
C VAL A 724 -17.90 -46.38 2.15
N GLY A 725 -16.82 -46.56 1.38
CA GLY A 725 -16.17 -45.48 0.62
C GLY A 725 -16.92 -44.96 -0.60
N ALA A 726 -18.04 -45.58 -1.00
CA ALA A 726 -18.85 -45.21 -2.16
C ALA A 726 -20.32 -44.95 -1.79
N TYR A 727 -20.61 -44.64 -0.52
CA TYR A 727 -21.95 -44.49 0.02
C TYR A 727 -22.82 -43.50 -0.78
N PHE A 728 -22.23 -42.35 -1.14
CA PHE A 728 -22.89 -41.26 -1.86
C PHE A 728 -22.94 -41.48 -3.38
N ASN A 729 -22.27 -42.48 -3.93
CA ASN A 729 -22.17 -42.67 -5.37
C ASN A 729 -23.56 -42.97 -5.98
N GLY A 730 -23.89 -42.24 -7.05
CA GLY A 730 -25.18 -42.32 -7.73
C GLY A 730 -26.30 -41.48 -7.11
N LEU A 731 -26.12 -40.92 -5.92
CA LEU A 731 -27.11 -40.05 -5.28
C LEU A 731 -27.08 -38.65 -5.90
N THR A 732 -28.27 -38.13 -6.18
CA THR A 732 -28.51 -36.75 -6.63
C THR A 732 -29.78 -36.23 -5.95
N ALA A 733 -30.13 -34.97 -6.12
CA ALA A 733 -31.41 -34.43 -5.64
C ALA A 733 -32.65 -35.16 -6.21
N GLU A 734 -32.48 -35.88 -7.33
CA GLU A 734 -33.54 -36.62 -8.04
C GLU A 734 -33.47 -38.15 -7.83
N THR A 735 -32.29 -38.71 -7.53
CA THR A 735 -32.13 -40.15 -7.25
C THR A 735 -32.66 -40.47 -5.86
N CYS A 736 -33.54 -41.45 -5.72
CA CYS A 736 -34.10 -41.87 -4.42
C CYS A 736 -34.80 -40.72 -3.65
N LYS A 737 -35.45 -39.83 -4.40
CA LYS A 737 -36.17 -38.63 -3.93
C LYS A 737 -37.52 -38.88 -3.29
N GLU A 738 -37.96 -40.13 -3.13
CA GLU A 738 -39.23 -40.48 -2.50
C GLU A 738 -39.04 -40.72 -1.01
N LYS A 739 -39.92 -40.16 -0.17
CA LYS A 739 -39.94 -40.42 1.27
C LYS A 739 -40.20 -41.91 1.52
N LEU A 740 -39.38 -42.54 2.35
CA LEU A 740 -39.58 -43.92 2.80
C LEU A 740 -40.04 -43.95 4.27
N THR A 741 -41.13 -44.65 4.55
CA THR A 741 -41.58 -44.97 5.91
C THR A 741 -41.52 -46.47 6.12
N ILE A 742 -40.72 -46.93 7.09
CA ILE A 742 -40.63 -48.34 7.47
C ILE A 742 -41.35 -48.51 8.80
N ASN A 743 -42.51 -49.18 8.79
CA ASN A 743 -43.28 -49.49 9.99
C ASN A 743 -42.94 -50.90 10.48
N GLY A 744 -41.91 -51.04 11.32
CA GLY A 744 -41.48 -52.31 11.87
C GLY A 744 -40.07 -52.32 12.45
N THR A 745 -39.69 -53.44 13.08
CA THR A 745 -38.37 -53.62 13.70
C THR A 745 -37.29 -53.81 12.64
N ILE A 746 -36.17 -53.12 12.76
CA ILE A 746 -35.02 -53.24 11.84
C ILE A 746 -33.83 -53.84 12.58
N MET A 747 -33.22 -54.89 12.01
CA MET A 747 -32.00 -55.53 12.51
C MET A 747 -31.03 -55.77 11.35
N ALA A 748 -29.82 -55.22 11.41
CA ALA A 748 -28.82 -55.37 10.35
C ALA A 748 -27.40 -55.27 10.91
N ARG A 749 -26.42 -55.82 10.19
CA ARG A 749 -24.99 -55.49 10.39
C ARG A 749 -24.69 -54.08 9.90
N GLN A 750 -25.40 -53.63 8.86
CA GLN A 750 -25.27 -52.29 8.30
C GLN A 750 -26.61 -51.82 7.71
N LEU A 751 -27.04 -50.61 8.07
CA LEU A 751 -28.20 -49.93 7.48
C LEU A 751 -27.70 -48.74 6.66
N GLN A 752 -28.12 -48.64 5.40
CA GLN A 752 -27.74 -47.58 4.47
C GLN A 752 -28.98 -46.75 4.12
N LEU A 753 -29.10 -45.63 4.81
CA LEU A 753 -30.18 -44.64 4.68
C LEU A 753 -29.82 -43.65 3.57
N ARG A 754 -30.27 -43.96 2.35
CA ARG A 754 -29.83 -43.33 1.10
C ARG A 754 -30.95 -42.55 0.37
N ARG A 755 -32.03 -42.16 1.06
CA ARG A 755 -33.06 -41.27 0.46
C ARG A 755 -32.62 -39.81 0.43
N THR A 756 -33.15 -39.07 -0.54
CA THR A 756 -32.81 -37.66 -0.82
C THR A 756 -34.02 -36.72 -0.78
N PHE A 757 -35.17 -37.23 -0.31
CA PHE A 757 -36.38 -36.45 -0.04
C PHE A 757 -36.18 -35.46 1.12
N GLY A 758 -37.00 -34.40 1.15
CA GLY A 758 -36.98 -33.40 2.22
C GLY A 758 -35.73 -32.53 2.22
N ALA A 759 -35.49 -31.83 3.32
CA ALA A 759 -34.36 -30.90 3.52
C ALA A 759 -34.22 -29.77 2.47
N GLU A 760 -35.30 -29.47 1.74
CA GLU A 760 -35.42 -28.32 0.85
C GLU A 760 -35.94 -27.08 1.60
N LYS A 761 -35.81 -25.89 1.00
CA LYS A 761 -36.12 -24.58 1.59
C LYS A 761 -37.46 -24.52 2.35
N ASP A 762 -38.47 -25.20 1.83
CA ASP A 762 -39.85 -25.19 2.33
C ASP A 762 -40.23 -26.48 3.10
N ASN A 763 -39.41 -27.53 2.98
CA ASN A 763 -39.63 -28.88 3.56
C ASN A 763 -38.50 -29.29 4.54
N LEU A 764 -37.89 -28.32 5.23
CA LEU A 764 -36.73 -28.56 6.10
C LEU A 764 -36.99 -29.50 7.28
N ALA A 765 -38.23 -29.59 7.77
CA ALA A 765 -38.61 -30.50 8.86
C ALA A 765 -38.99 -31.90 8.37
N GLU A 766 -39.08 -32.13 7.06
CA GLU A 766 -39.50 -33.42 6.53
C GLU A 766 -38.31 -34.39 6.45
N ALA A 767 -38.48 -35.55 7.08
CA ALA A 767 -37.51 -36.64 6.99
C ALA A 767 -37.60 -37.35 5.64
N ALA A 768 -36.43 -37.66 5.10
CA ALA A 768 -36.28 -38.54 3.95
C ALA A 768 -36.70 -39.97 4.30
N GLU A 769 -36.38 -40.39 5.53
CA GLU A 769 -36.62 -41.75 6.04
C GLU A 769 -37.20 -41.68 7.46
N VAL A 770 -38.34 -42.33 7.66
CA VAL A 770 -38.99 -42.50 8.96
C VAL A 770 -38.95 -43.99 9.33
N LEU A 771 -38.25 -44.31 10.40
CA LEU A 771 -38.15 -45.67 10.95
C LEU A 771 -39.09 -45.73 12.16
N ASN A 772 -40.25 -46.36 12.00
CA ASN A 772 -41.37 -46.26 12.94
C ASN A 772 -41.68 -47.63 13.56
N GLN A 773 -41.36 -47.80 14.84
CA GLN A 773 -41.70 -49.01 15.58
C GLN A 773 -43.08 -48.86 16.23
N ARG A 774 -44.14 -49.04 15.43
CA ARG A 774 -45.53 -48.92 15.89
C ARG A 774 -45.88 -49.92 17.01
N ALA A 775 -46.86 -49.59 17.85
CA ALA A 775 -47.27 -50.44 18.98
C ALA A 775 -47.74 -51.86 18.58
N ASP A 776 -48.41 -52.01 17.42
CA ASP A 776 -48.87 -53.30 16.90
C ASP A 776 -47.73 -54.29 16.63
N VAL A 777 -46.58 -53.76 16.17
CA VAL A 777 -45.35 -54.51 15.90
C VAL A 777 -44.84 -55.20 17.18
N PHE A 778 -44.85 -54.49 18.31
CA PHE A 778 -44.47 -55.04 19.62
C PHE A 778 -45.50 -56.04 20.15
N MET A 779 -46.79 -55.71 20.06
CA MET A 779 -47.87 -56.58 20.55
C MET A 779 -47.92 -57.91 19.80
N TRP A 780 -47.77 -57.88 18.48
CA TRP A 780 -47.64 -59.09 17.66
C TRP A 780 -46.40 -59.90 18.07
N GLY A 781 -45.23 -59.26 18.20
CA GLY A 781 -43.98 -59.95 18.52
C GLY A 781 -43.98 -60.62 19.91
N SER A 782 -44.58 -59.94 20.89
CA SER A 782 -44.80 -60.49 22.23
C SER A 782 -45.72 -61.71 22.20
N ARG A 783 -46.84 -61.64 21.46
CA ARG A 783 -47.74 -62.79 21.26
C ARG A 783 -47.04 -63.95 20.53
N TYR A 784 -46.33 -63.67 19.45
CA TYR A 784 -45.72 -64.69 18.58
C TYR A 784 -44.73 -65.58 19.35
N ASN A 785 -44.00 -64.99 20.31
CA ASN A 785 -43.03 -65.71 21.13
C ASN A 785 -43.59 -66.36 22.41
N LYS A 786 -44.88 -66.15 22.77
CA LYS A 786 -45.46 -66.73 24.02
C LYS A 786 -45.33 -68.25 24.15
N ASN A 787 -45.17 -68.97 23.03
CA ASN A 787 -45.07 -70.43 23.00
C ASN A 787 -43.65 -70.96 22.69
N ASN A 788 -42.65 -70.09 22.50
CA ASN A 788 -41.33 -70.44 21.92
C ASN A 788 -40.13 -70.06 22.81
N ASP A 789 -40.34 -70.11 24.13
CA ASP A 789 -39.37 -69.89 25.22
C ASP A 789 -38.84 -68.47 25.49
N LEU A 790 -38.62 -68.20 26.79
CA LEU A 790 -38.11 -66.98 27.44
C LEU A 790 -38.97 -65.69 27.31
N PRO A 791 -39.81 -65.38 28.32
CA PRO A 791 -40.50 -64.09 28.38
C PRO A 791 -39.51 -62.96 28.73
N ILE A 792 -39.18 -62.12 27.75
CA ILE A 792 -38.77 -60.75 28.05
C ILE A 792 -40.04 -59.93 28.24
N THR A 793 -40.55 -59.92 29.47
CA THR A 793 -41.56 -58.95 29.88
C THR A 793 -40.95 -57.56 29.92
N THR A 794 -41.39 -56.68 29.02
CA THR A 794 -41.31 -55.23 29.26
C THR A 794 -42.18 -54.93 30.48
N ALA A 795 -41.57 -54.89 31.67
CA ALA A 795 -42.30 -54.75 32.93
C ALA A 795 -43.02 -53.39 33.05
N THR A 796 -42.44 -52.35 32.45
CA THR A 796 -42.99 -51.00 32.36
C THR A 796 -42.43 -50.28 31.13
N THR A 797 -43.30 -49.81 30.24
CA THR A 797 -42.98 -48.69 29.34
C THR A 797 -43.55 -47.44 30.01
N THR A 798 -42.70 -46.62 30.64
CA THR A 798 -43.12 -45.31 31.14
C THR A 798 -42.94 -44.31 30.01
N GLU A 799 -44.04 -44.02 29.32
CA GLU A 799 -44.10 -42.97 28.31
C GLU A 799 -43.86 -41.62 29.02
N ALA A 800 -42.66 -41.06 28.86
CA ALA A 800 -42.37 -39.71 29.32
C ALA A 800 -43.15 -38.75 28.42
N ALA A 801 -44.12 -38.02 28.99
CA ALA A 801 -45.01 -37.15 28.23
C ALA A 801 -44.21 -36.22 27.28
N PRO A 802 -44.68 -36.01 26.03
CA PRO A 802 -44.03 -35.11 25.10
C PRO A 802 -43.96 -33.71 25.72
N ARG A 803 -42.72 -33.26 25.98
CA ARG A 803 -42.46 -31.90 26.46
C ARG A 803 -42.53 -30.97 25.25
N PHE A 804 -43.72 -30.44 25.00
CA PHE A 804 -43.98 -29.34 24.08
C PHE A 804 -43.23 -28.06 24.51
#